data_AF-A0A7V6B642-F1
#
_entry.id   AF-A0A7V6B642-F1
#
_cell.length_a   1.000
_cell.length_b   1.000
_cell.length_c   1.000
_cell.angle_alpha   90.00
_cell.angle_beta   90.00
_cell.angle_gamma   90.00
#
_symmetry.space_group_name_H-M   'P 1'
#
loop_
_entity.id
_entity.type
_entity.pdbx_description
1 polymer ?
#
loop_
_entity_poly.entity_id
_entity_poly.type
_entity_poly.pdbx_seq_one_letter_code
_entity_poly.pdbx_strand_id
1 'polypeptide(L)'
;RLQDASFALGLGRLKPWETITEHLFLERRYDNPLKYHGCAFASREKEPDHGLQALSIKDPDWFSDFVEACHYLLFRPRSTHIDEAIRFARMGSPVLDRFYDDFVDELVTSPPDFVGISIWNTDALAPAMRLSYKIRQRLPDMPIIAGNAWCSTALSLFPTIPEIFDFFDAAVVGYADKVIVELVKRVIRRESLEGLPNVVFRKDGLVVMPERIEQVRLQEMLPPDFSGLRLDLYPDRRIGIRVYNGCPWGRCLFCHHVLQGITVVQGDPDLGYIEEALDYCAFLVRKHSIARFYLGDHGLPWRFLVAFCEGVLRRNLKIRFEAMGRFDKDMSLETAKLVRSAGCTGLYVGVETTHEDVLRRMRKGFTLSVVERALEILSKAGLKVCCFLMVFPWTREEDFQKDINWVLQRKAQIAYITAQIFELSRGTEAFLHPQVMGVNVASNISRDTDVWKVPYTPTPQVTEKQVKEVQRRVNEELLEAQGKRNLVLVDFTLGANDKNTDPDHGLLSIFSMLLCSLPENSRQLAIHTVRRSGGTFMDEEKVSKEILSFSPDIVALSVKEQSLKTAKDVARRIKEQNERCLVVAGGQAVAPPFDRFSSREFDCLVCGNGELAFSEIVGHYFLSGGERESLSGIPNVALPGALGWRLQSTLPINLNTIPSPLNLRLLQNPENLFIAVSRRCIRGCPSCECARRVTRFSAERLALEILNAGEIKAHKVCLVTGAKRDLDQDIKVIYRALSTVFSRQKGIPEHIGIWLQGASDSELIRDMAKKGYVKELVVEIGAVRETRKPEERSKHERIASFLSSLSSMINVSVTLLLGAPGYGAEDFRYSVDFFDRYGIPINMRLLRRTPALARSRDFIFAPEPWVHLEESRAVSNEDLRSCANYFIRKARRKGALSDFTTLMPEDVPFSSWISTDAILEAHENFKEALPEKLKGLATCLEHGFWRKVVQALGMETGFVRLKAGDLRFDGFSSEQITLTLVHKDGNTTRIWIALLKQDRKVWKRTKSVDIWYESKPSVTFEHLKPVLEYIASKLQKV
;
A
#
# COMPACT_ATOMS: atom_id res chain seq x y z
N ARG A 1 -1.39 -29.22 -6.80
CA ARG A 1 -1.14 -29.48 -5.35
C ARG A 1 -2.44 -29.67 -4.58
N LEU A 2 -3.35 -28.69 -4.47
CA LEU A 2 -4.68 -28.89 -3.81
C LEU A 2 -5.60 -29.88 -4.56
N GLN A 3 -5.58 -29.85 -5.89
CA GLN A 3 -6.23 -30.88 -6.71
C GLN A 3 -5.62 -32.27 -6.50
N ASP A 4 -4.32 -32.35 -6.21
CA ASP A 4 -3.62 -33.62 -5.98
C ASP A 4 -3.93 -34.18 -4.58
N ALA A 5 -4.08 -33.30 -3.57
CA ALA A 5 -4.57 -33.65 -2.23
C ALA A 5 -6.04 -34.09 -2.23
N SER A 6 -6.90 -33.43 -3.03
CA SER A 6 -8.29 -33.84 -3.26
C SER A 6 -8.39 -35.22 -3.91
N PHE A 7 -7.45 -35.55 -4.78
CA PHE A 7 -7.36 -36.87 -5.43
C PHE A 7 -6.85 -37.94 -4.46
N ALA A 8 -5.87 -37.62 -3.62
CA ALA A 8 -5.32 -38.53 -2.61
C ALA A 8 -6.32 -38.85 -1.47
N LEU A 9 -7.27 -37.96 -1.20
CA LEU A 9 -8.33 -38.14 -0.19
C LEU A 9 -9.63 -38.74 -0.75
N GLY A 10 -9.67 -39.14 -2.04
CA GLY A 10 -10.85 -39.76 -2.65
C GLY A 10 -12.02 -38.80 -2.97
N LEU A 11 -11.78 -37.48 -2.94
CA LEU A 11 -12.81 -36.42 -3.01
C LEU A 11 -13.19 -36.00 -4.44
N GLY A 12 -12.65 -36.65 -5.47
CA GLY A 12 -12.88 -36.28 -6.87
C GLY A 12 -12.24 -34.94 -7.27
N ARG A 13 -12.50 -34.49 -8.51
CA ARG A 13 -12.00 -33.20 -9.03
C ARG A 13 -12.90 -32.05 -8.57
N LEU A 14 -12.42 -31.22 -7.65
CA LEU A 14 -13.05 -29.94 -7.34
C LEU A 14 -13.08 -29.03 -8.58
N LYS A 15 -14.22 -28.33 -8.79
CA LYS A 15 -14.40 -27.31 -9.84
C LYS A 15 -13.38 -26.16 -9.68
N PRO A 16 -13.11 -25.37 -10.75
CA PRO A 16 -12.07 -24.35 -10.74
C PRO A 16 -12.25 -23.33 -9.60
N TRP A 17 -11.13 -23.05 -8.94
CA TRP A 17 -10.96 -22.13 -7.80
C TRP A 17 -11.65 -20.76 -7.95
N GLU A 18 -11.86 -20.30 -9.19
CA GLU A 18 -12.46 -19.00 -9.54
C GLU A 18 -13.84 -18.79 -8.91
N THR A 19 -14.68 -19.83 -8.79
CA THR A 19 -16.06 -19.70 -8.30
C THR A 19 -16.17 -19.55 -6.77
N ILE A 20 -15.19 -20.05 -6.01
CA ILE A 20 -15.21 -19.97 -4.53
C ILE A 20 -14.63 -18.62 -4.06
N THR A 21 -13.64 -18.09 -4.78
CA THR A 21 -13.07 -16.75 -4.51
C THR A 21 -14.08 -15.63 -4.67
N GLU A 22 -15.02 -15.71 -5.61
CA GLU A 22 -16.03 -14.66 -5.79
C GLU A 22 -17.02 -14.56 -4.62
N HIS A 23 -17.40 -15.68 -4.00
CA HIS A 23 -18.31 -15.63 -2.85
C HIS A 23 -17.58 -15.25 -1.55
N LEU A 24 -16.34 -15.70 -1.32
CA LEU A 24 -15.57 -15.36 -0.11
C LEU A 24 -15.03 -13.91 -0.11
N PHE A 25 -14.87 -13.27 -1.27
CA PHE A 25 -14.49 -11.85 -1.33
C PHE A 25 -15.66 -10.89 -1.15
N LEU A 26 -16.91 -11.34 -1.40
CA LEU A 26 -18.10 -10.49 -1.32
C LEU A 26 -18.61 -10.29 0.12
N GLU A 27 -18.27 -11.16 1.08
CA GLU A 27 -18.73 -11.03 2.48
C GLU A 27 -17.73 -10.36 3.44
N ARG A 28 -16.64 -9.76 2.94
CA ARG A 28 -15.69 -8.96 3.75
C ARG A 28 -16.24 -7.62 4.27
N ARG A 29 -17.55 -7.38 4.19
CA ARG A 29 -18.22 -6.20 4.74
C ARG A 29 -19.15 -6.57 5.90
N TYR A 30 -18.70 -7.23 6.97
CA TYR A 30 -19.37 -7.10 8.28
C TYR A 30 -18.44 -7.57 9.42
N ASP A 31 -18.25 -6.70 10.42
CA ASP A 31 -17.61 -6.99 11.70
C ASP A 31 -18.47 -7.95 12.54
N ASN A 32 -18.23 -9.27 12.48
CA ASN A 32 -18.66 -10.17 13.56
C ASN A 32 -17.99 -11.58 13.50
N PRO A 33 -17.14 -11.96 14.47
CA PRO A 33 -16.64 -13.35 14.56
C PRO A 33 -17.58 -14.31 15.33
N LEU A 34 -18.71 -13.85 15.89
CA LEU A 34 -19.54 -14.65 16.80
C LEU A 34 -20.90 -15.12 16.23
N LYS A 35 -21.07 -15.18 14.91
CA LYS A 35 -22.21 -15.87 14.28
C LYS A 35 -21.77 -17.13 13.52
N TYR A 36 -21.16 -18.08 14.22
CA TYR A 36 -20.95 -19.44 13.69
C TYR A 36 -21.47 -20.55 14.61
N HIS A 37 -22.35 -20.21 15.56
CA HIS A 37 -23.20 -21.20 16.22
C HIS A 37 -24.67 -20.80 16.05
N GLY A 38 -25.42 -21.63 15.31
CA GLY A 38 -26.88 -21.57 15.27
C GLY A 38 -27.50 -20.78 14.12
N CYS A 39 -27.27 -21.18 12.88
CA CYS A 39 -28.34 -21.14 11.87
C CYS A 39 -28.80 -22.57 11.61
N ALA A 40 -29.54 -23.12 12.58
CA ALA A 40 -30.52 -24.14 12.26
C ALA A 40 -31.46 -23.52 11.21
N PHE A 41 -31.56 -24.15 10.04
CA PHE A 41 -32.64 -23.90 9.09
C PHE A 41 -33.95 -24.27 9.80
N ALA A 42 -34.52 -23.31 10.56
CA ALA A 42 -35.82 -23.43 11.14
C ALA A 42 -36.85 -23.34 10.02
N SER A 43 -37.56 -24.45 9.85
CA SER A 43 -38.73 -24.62 9.02
C SER A 43 -39.78 -23.53 9.25
N ARG A 44 -40.29 -22.95 8.16
CA ARG A 44 -41.71 -22.61 8.05
C ARG A 44 -42.12 -22.47 6.58
N GLU A 45 -43.04 -23.35 6.24
CA GLU A 45 -43.78 -23.57 4.99
C GLU A 45 -44.38 -22.30 4.37
N LYS A 46 -44.27 -22.17 3.04
CA LYS A 46 -45.41 -22.22 2.10
C LYS A 46 -44.96 -21.99 0.64
N GLU A 47 -44.84 -23.11 -0.08
CA GLU A 47 -45.24 -23.34 -1.49
C GLU A 47 -44.64 -22.56 -2.69
N PRO A 48 -44.67 -23.14 -3.92
CA PRO A 48 -43.46 -23.36 -4.70
C PRO A 48 -43.50 -22.71 -6.10
N ASP A 49 -42.34 -22.32 -6.61
CA ASP A 49 -41.93 -22.61 -7.99
C ASP A 49 -40.52 -22.06 -8.22
N HIS A 50 -39.61 -22.98 -8.58
CA HIS A 50 -38.34 -22.82 -9.29
C HIS A 50 -37.31 -23.83 -8.74
N GLY A 51 -36.97 -24.80 -9.60
CA GLY A 51 -36.16 -25.96 -9.29
C GLY A 51 -34.69 -25.63 -9.00
N LEU A 52 -34.40 -25.26 -7.76
CA LEU A 52 -33.11 -25.50 -7.13
C LEU A 52 -33.18 -26.85 -6.41
N GLN A 53 -32.58 -27.89 -7.00
CA GLN A 53 -32.31 -29.13 -6.28
C GLN A 53 -31.42 -28.80 -5.08
N ALA A 54 -32.00 -28.85 -3.89
CA ALA A 54 -31.27 -28.83 -2.64
C ALA A 54 -30.30 -30.03 -2.61
N LEU A 55 -29.00 -29.75 -2.61
CA LEU A 55 -27.99 -30.74 -2.23
C LEU A 55 -28.22 -31.08 -0.75
N SER A 56 -28.89 -32.20 -0.50
CA SER A 56 -28.94 -32.85 0.82
C SER A 56 -27.51 -33.27 1.18
N ILE A 57 -26.81 -32.44 1.96
CA ILE A 57 -25.52 -32.80 2.55
C ILE A 57 -25.80 -33.81 3.66
N LYS A 58 -25.43 -35.08 3.41
CA LYS A 58 -25.67 -36.21 4.34
C LYS A 58 -24.64 -36.29 5.48
N ASP A 59 -23.64 -35.42 5.51
CA ASP A 59 -22.58 -35.48 6.50
C ASP A 59 -22.13 -34.07 6.94
N PRO A 60 -22.56 -33.57 8.12
CA PRO A 60 -22.20 -32.24 8.61
C PRO A 60 -20.70 -32.10 8.94
N ASP A 61 -20.00 -33.21 9.18
CA ASP A 61 -18.57 -33.19 9.51
C ASP A 61 -17.71 -32.78 8.30
N TRP A 62 -18.13 -33.17 7.09
CA TRP A 62 -17.40 -32.85 5.85
C TRP A 62 -17.32 -31.34 5.55
N PHE A 63 -18.39 -30.59 5.82
CA PHE A 63 -18.39 -29.13 5.55
C PHE A 63 -17.57 -28.38 6.60
N SER A 64 -17.59 -28.85 7.85
CA SER A 64 -16.71 -28.34 8.91
C SER A 64 -15.24 -28.54 8.53
N ASP A 65 -14.86 -29.76 8.14
CA ASP A 65 -13.50 -30.10 7.73
C ASP A 65 -13.03 -29.32 6.49
N PHE A 66 -13.93 -29.09 5.52
CA PHE A 66 -13.63 -28.32 4.32
C PHE A 66 -13.42 -26.82 4.61
N VAL A 67 -14.25 -26.23 5.47
CA VAL A 67 -14.10 -24.83 5.91
C VAL A 67 -12.83 -24.67 6.76
N GLU A 68 -12.54 -25.62 7.64
CA GLU A 68 -11.29 -25.66 8.43
C GLU A 68 -10.08 -25.71 7.49
N ALA A 69 -10.07 -26.63 6.50
CA ALA A 69 -9.01 -26.75 5.51
C ALA A 69 -8.83 -25.48 4.66
N CYS A 70 -9.91 -24.87 4.19
CA CYS A 70 -9.86 -23.60 3.46
C CYS A 70 -9.34 -22.44 4.32
N HIS A 71 -9.66 -22.43 5.62
CA HIS A 71 -9.15 -21.46 6.57
C HIS A 71 -7.63 -21.61 6.77
N TYR A 72 -7.13 -22.85 6.92
CA TYR A 72 -5.70 -23.14 7.03
C TYR A 72 -4.89 -22.84 5.75
N LEU A 73 -5.50 -23.01 4.57
CA LEU A 73 -4.83 -22.79 3.28
C LEU A 73 -4.69 -21.30 2.91
N LEU A 74 -5.57 -20.43 3.41
CA LEU A 74 -5.67 -19.04 2.99
C LEU A 74 -5.33 -18.00 4.06
N PHE A 75 -5.37 -18.36 5.35
CA PHE A 75 -5.25 -17.39 6.45
C PHE A 75 -4.02 -17.61 7.34
N ARG A 76 -3.58 -16.51 7.96
CA ARG A 76 -2.64 -16.49 9.08
C ARG A 76 -3.29 -17.29 10.23
N PRO A 77 -2.66 -18.33 10.80
CA PRO A 77 -3.22 -18.96 11.99
C PRO A 77 -3.11 -17.94 13.13
N ARG A 78 -4.24 -17.38 13.54
CA ARG A 78 -4.42 -16.87 14.90
C ARG A 78 -4.94 -18.02 15.76
N SER A 79 -4.32 -19.20 15.69
CA SER A 79 -4.72 -20.28 16.59
C SER A 79 -4.14 -19.93 17.96
N THR A 80 -5.03 -19.54 18.87
CA THR A 80 -4.72 -19.41 20.30
C THR A 80 -4.57 -20.78 20.99
N HIS A 81 -4.60 -21.85 20.18
CA HIS A 81 -4.61 -23.25 20.56
C HIS A 81 -3.30 -23.92 20.07
N ILE A 82 -2.67 -24.66 20.97
CA ILE A 82 -1.38 -25.35 20.80
C ILE A 82 -1.51 -26.58 19.89
N ASP A 83 -2.56 -27.39 20.07
CA ASP A 83 -2.82 -28.60 19.27
C ASP A 83 -3.16 -28.24 17.82
N GLU A 84 -3.95 -27.18 17.63
CA GLU A 84 -4.20 -26.59 16.31
C GLU A 84 -2.89 -26.08 15.68
N ALA A 85 -2.04 -25.41 16.46
CA ALA A 85 -0.75 -24.92 15.96
C ALA A 85 0.16 -26.08 15.50
N ILE A 86 0.20 -27.19 16.24
CA ILE A 86 0.94 -28.41 15.88
C ILE A 86 0.36 -29.03 14.60
N ARG A 87 -0.97 -29.18 14.52
CA ARG A 87 -1.66 -29.69 13.32
C ARG A 87 -1.33 -28.83 12.10
N PHE A 88 -1.45 -27.51 12.23
CA PHE A 88 -1.11 -26.56 11.17
C PHE A 88 0.34 -26.67 10.73
N ALA A 89 1.29 -26.72 11.68
CA ALA A 89 2.72 -26.81 11.36
C ALA A 89 3.05 -28.07 10.53
N ARG A 90 2.37 -29.20 10.80
CA ARG A 90 2.51 -30.44 10.03
C ARG A 90 1.87 -30.33 8.63
N MET A 91 0.66 -29.79 8.52
CA MET A 91 -0.06 -29.69 7.24
C MET A 91 0.55 -28.65 6.29
N GLY A 92 0.96 -27.50 6.82
CA GLY A 92 1.51 -26.37 6.06
C GLY A 92 0.50 -25.46 5.40
N SER A 93 1.01 -24.37 4.82
CA SER A 93 0.23 -23.38 4.07
C SER A 93 1.01 -22.98 2.82
N PRO A 94 0.46 -23.09 1.60
CA PRO A 94 1.18 -22.77 0.37
C PRO A 94 1.75 -21.34 0.33
N VAL A 95 1.10 -20.40 1.01
CA VAL A 95 1.54 -19.00 1.08
C VAL A 95 2.72 -18.84 2.04
N LEU A 96 2.58 -19.38 3.26
CA LEU A 96 3.63 -19.30 4.27
C LEU A 96 4.84 -20.15 3.88
N ASP A 97 4.60 -21.31 3.27
CA ASP A 97 5.64 -22.20 2.77
C ASP A 97 6.50 -21.53 1.71
N ARG A 98 5.89 -20.79 0.79
CA ARG A 98 6.64 -20.05 -0.24
C ARG A 98 7.53 -18.97 0.38
N PHE A 99 7.02 -18.26 1.38
CA PHE A 99 7.82 -17.27 2.10
C PHE A 99 9.01 -17.91 2.82
N TYR A 100 8.80 -19.09 3.42
CA TYR A 100 9.89 -19.83 4.06
C TYR A 100 10.81 -20.56 3.08
N ASP A 101 10.34 -20.98 1.91
CA ASP A 101 11.17 -21.64 0.90
C ASP A 101 12.32 -20.73 0.48
N ASP A 102 12.04 -19.46 0.19
CA ASP A 102 13.08 -18.47 -0.17
C ASP A 102 14.12 -18.30 0.95
N PHE A 103 13.67 -18.22 2.21
CA PHE A 103 14.55 -18.09 3.39
C PHE A 103 15.36 -19.38 3.67
N VAL A 104 14.73 -20.55 3.53
CA VAL A 104 15.40 -21.84 3.74
C VAL A 104 16.38 -22.13 2.61
N ASP A 105 16.08 -21.75 1.38
CA ASP A 105 17.02 -21.87 0.26
C ASP A 105 18.28 -21.01 0.51
N GLU A 106 18.13 -19.80 1.06
CA GLU A 106 19.26 -18.97 1.52
C GLU A 106 20.05 -19.68 2.63
N LEU A 107 19.39 -20.22 3.65
CA LEU A 107 20.06 -20.99 4.71
C LEU A 107 20.83 -22.21 4.16
N VAL A 108 20.30 -22.91 3.15
CA VAL A 108 20.97 -24.08 2.55
C VAL A 108 22.25 -23.67 1.80
N THR A 109 22.31 -22.47 1.22
CA THR A 109 23.53 -22.00 0.55
C THR A 109 24.70 -21.74 1.52
N SER A 110 24.40 -21.42 2.77
CA SER A 110 25.38 -21.19 3.84
C SER A 110 24.81 -21.73 5.16
N PRO A 111 24.80 -23.06 5.35
CA PRO A 111 24.12 -23.69 6.48
C PRO A 111 24.74 -23.27 7.81
N PRO A 112 23.94 -22.78 8.78
CA PRO A 112 24.44 -22.47 10.12
C PRO A 112 24.69 -23.76 10.92
N ASP A 113 25.40 -23.65 12.05
CA ASP A 113 25.58 -24.79 12.96
C ASP A 113 24.33 -25.06 13.84
N PHE A 114 23.47 -24.05 14.01
CA PHE A 114 22.20 -24.14 14.73
C PHE A 114 21.25 -23.00 14.33
N VAL A 115 19.97 -23.13 14.67
CA VAL A 115 18.95 -22.09 14.46
C VAL A 115 18.25 -21.76 15.77
N GLY A 116 18.23 -20.49 16.17
CA GLY A 116 17.43 -19.99 17.29
C GLY A 116 16.13 -19.35 16.81
N ILE A 117 14.99 -19.77 17.35
CA ILE A 117 13.66 -19.22 17.02
C ILE A 117 13.05 -18.56 18.24
N SER A 118 12.85 -17.24 18.16
CA SER A 118 12.24 -16.44 19.23
C SER A 118 10.71 -16.46 19.11
N ILE A 119 10.02 -17.02 20.10
CA ILE A 119 8.55 -17.15 20.14
C ILE A 119 7.98 -16.20 21.19
N TRP A 120 7.48 -15.05 20.73
CA TRP A 120 6.97 -14.00 21.61
C TRP A 120 5.61 -14.37 22.24
N ASN A 121 4.66 -14.86 21.44
CA ASN A 121 3.30 -15.17 21.86
C ASN A 121 2.76 -16.44 21.16
N THR A 122 1.54 -16.86 21.51
CA THR A 122 0.91 -18.08 20.97
C THR A 122 0.73 -18.02 19.46
N ASP A 123 0.39 -16.85 18.90
CA ASP A 123 0.25 -16.66 17.45
C ASP A 123 1.56 -16.93 16.67
N ALA A 124 2.72 -16.74 17.31
CA ALA A 124 4.02 -17.00 16.71
C ALA A 124 4.42 -18.49 16.74
N LEU A 125 3.69 -19.33 17.50
CA LEU A 125 4.03 -20.73 17.72
C LEU A 125 3.89 -21.57 16.43
N ALA A 126 2.74 -21.50 15.76
CA ALA A 126 2.50 -22.27 14.53
C ALA A 126 3.45 -21.87 13.39
N PRO A 127 3.69 -20.57 13.11
CA PRO A 127 4.70 -20.14 12.16
C PRO A 127 6.13 -20.60 12.51
N ALA A 128 6.50 -20.59 13.80
CA ALA A 128 7.82 -21.05 14.27
C ALA A 128 8.03 -22.56 14.05
N MET A 129 7.05 -23.37 14.44
CA MET A 129 7.08 -24.82 14.21
C MET A 129 7.08 -25.15 12.72
N ARG A 130 6.33 -24.41 11.90
CA ARG A 130 6.33 -24.59 10.45
C ARG A 130 7.69 -24.26 9.83
N LEU A 131 8.32 -23.17 10.26
CA LEU A 131 9.67 -22.82 9.81
C LEU A 131 10.67 -23.92 10.18
N SER A 132 10.63 -24.42 11.42
CA SER A 132 11.46 -25.54 11.84
C SER A 132 11.27 -26.77 10.94
N TYR A 133 10.01 -27.15 10.68
CA TYR A 133 9.69 -28.27 9.82
C TYR A 133 10.27 -28.09 8.40
N LYS A 134 10.17 -26.89 7.82
CA LYS A 134 10.75 -26.54 6.52
C LYS A 134 12.28 -26.59 6.52
N ILE A 135 12.93 -26.14 7.58
CA ILE A 135 14.39 -26.24 7.75
C ILE A 135 14.79 -27.72 7.77
N ARG A 136 14.14 -28.55 8.59
CA ARG A 136 14.46 -29.99 8.70
C ARG A 136 14.20 -30.79 7.42
N GLN A 137 13.28 -30.34 6.55
CA GLN A 137 13.12 -30.97 5.23
C GLN A 137 14.36 -30.84 4.34
N ARG A 138 15.17 -29.79 4.53
CA ARG A 138 16.37 -29.52 3.71
C ARG A 138 17.67 -29.76 4.47
N LEU A 139 17.63 -29.62 5.79
CA LEU A 139 18.73 -29.83 6.74
C LEU A 139 18.23 -30.70 7.91
N PRO A 140 18.10 -32.03 7.74
CA PRO A 140 17.42 -32.93 8.69
C PRO A 140 17.98 -32.88 10.12
N ASP A 141 19.29 -32.73 10.21
CA ASP A 141 20.06 -32.77 11.44
C ASP A 141 20.30 -31.38 12.05
N MET A 142 19.71 -30.32 11.48
CA MET A 142 19.88 -28.94 11.95
C MET A 142 19.37 -28.81 13.38
N PRO A 143 20.21 -28.39 14.34
CA PRO A 143 19.74 -28.14 15.68
C PRO A 143 18.92 -26.84 15.77
N ILE A 144 17.75 -26.91 16.40
CA ILE A 144 16.78 -25.80 16.48
C ILE A 144 16.37 -25.58 17.93
N ILE A 145 16.61 -24.37 18.44
CA ILE A 145 16.32 -23.97 19.82
C ILE A 145 15.20 -22.93 19.81
N ALA A 146 14.16 -23.14 20.63
CA ALA A 146 13.09 -22.16 20.86
C ALA A 146 13.36 -21.33 22.13
N GLY A 147 12.81 -20.13 22.21
CA GLY A 147 12.88 -19.32 23.44
C GLY A 147 11.94 -18.11 23.43
N ASN A 148 12.16 -17.20 24.39
CA ASN A 148 11.40 -15.97 24.64
C ASN A 148 10.11 -16.19 25.48
N ALA A 149 9.25 -15.16 25.56
CA ALA A 149 8.20 -15.01 26.55
C ALA A 149 7.15 -16.14 26.53
N TRP A 150 6.84 -16.70 25.35
CA TRP A 150 5.91 -17.83 25.26
C TRP A 150 6.48 -19.07 25.98
N CYS A 151 7.74 -19.44 25.72
CA CYS A 151 8.37 -20.60 26.37
C CYS A 151 8.41 -20.45 27.89
N SER A 152 8.69 -19.24 28.38
CA SER A 152 8.71 -18.93 29.82
C SER A 152 7.33 -19.10 30.47
N THR A 153 6.29 -18.63 29.79
CA THR A 153 4.90 -18.70 30.26
C THR A 153 4.34 -20.11 30.15
N ALA A 154 4.82 -20.89 29.17
CA ALA A 154 4.47 -22.28 28.94
C ALA A 154 5.23 -23.27 29.84
N LEU A 155 6.07 -22.81 30.78
CA LEU A 155 6.94 -23.70 31.57
C LEU A 155 6.18 -24.89 32.20
N SER A 156 5.03 -24.63 32.84
CA SER A 156 4.23 -25.68 33.46
C SER A 156 3.49 -26.60 32.47
N LEU A 157 3.42 -26.22 31.19
CA LEU A 157 2.72 -26.97 30.16
C LEU A 157 3.60 -28.00 29.45
N PHE A 158 4.93 -27.77 29.35
CA PHE A 158 5.81 -28.63 28.57
C PHE A 158 5.63 -30.15 28.82
N PRO A 159 5.46 -30.64 30.06
CA PRO A 159 5.22 -32.07 30.30
C PRO A 159 3.96 -32.64 29.63
N THR A 160 2.98 -31.79 29.33
CA THR A 160 1.70 -32.15 28.69
C THR A 160 1.71 -32.01 27.17
N ILE A 161 2.78 -31.44 26.60
CA ILE A 161 2.95 -31.19 25.16
C ILE A 161 4.33 -31.67 24.64
N PRO A 162 4.75 -32.92 24.91
CA PRO A 162 6.03 -33.44 24.43
C PRO A 162 6.23 -33.35 22.91
N GLU A 163 5.14 -33.27 22.14
CA GLU A 163 5.11 -33.16 20.68
C GLU A 163 5.73 -31.84 20.17
N ILE A 164 5.82 -30.81 21.01
CA ILE A 164 6.49 -29.56 20.64
C ILE A 164 7.98 -29.80 20.29
N PHE A 165 8.59 -30.82 20.91
CA PHE A 165 9.97 -31.22 20.65
C PHE A 165 10.13 -32.09 19.39
N ASP A 166 9.07 -32.28 18.60
CA ASP A 166 9.21 -32.71 17.20
C ASP A 166 9.75 -31.59 16.31
N PHE A 167 9.60 -30.34 16.74
CA PHE A 167 10.04 -29.16 16.01
C PHE A 167 11.29 -28.52 16.61
N PHE A 168 11.53 -28.68 17.91
CA PHE A 168 12.68 -28.03 18.59
C PHE A 168 13.47 -29.07 19.38
N ASP A 169 14.79 -28.95 19.42
CA ASP A 169 15.67 -29.82 20.22
C ASP A 169 15.69 -29.37 21.68
N ALA A 170 15.51 -28.07 21.93
CA ALA A 170 15.45 -27.48 23.25
C ALA A 170 14.59 -26.20 23.25
N ALA A 171 14.04 -25.87 24.42
CA ALA A 171 13.37 -24.60 24.68
C ALA A 171 14.04 -23.91 25.88
N VAL A 172 14.34 -22.63 25.75
CA VAL A 172 14.91 -21.81 26.82
C VAL A 172 13.81 -21.00 27.50
N VAL A 173 13.74 -21.08 28.83
CA VAL A 173 12.82 -20.32 29.68
C VAL A 173 13.55 -19.23 30.45
N GLY A 174 12.90 -18.10 30.71
CA GLY A 174 13.58 -16.93 31.28
C GLY A 174 14.60 -16.32 30.29
N TYR A 175 15.67 -15.74 30.83
CA TYR A 175 16.73 -15.11 30.03
C TYR A 175 17.77 -16.14 29.58
N ALA A 176 18.11 -16.13 28.29
CA ALA A 176 19.05 -17.07 27.69
C ALA A 176 20.53 -16.66 27.87
N ASP A 177 20.81 -15.39 28.21
CA ASP A 177 22.12 -14.76 28.12
C ASP A 177 23.27 -15.56 28.76
N LYS A 178 23.04 -16.19 29.93
CA LYS A 178 24.05 -17.02 30.61
C LYS A 178 24.16 -18.42 30.04
N VAL A 179 23.03 -19.06 29.71
CA VAL A 179 23.01 -20.47 29.32
C VAL A 179 23.26 -20.68 27.83
N ILE A 180 22.99 -19.68 26.98
CA ILE A 180 22.96 -19.84 25.52
C ILE A 180 24.31 -20.32 24.96
N VAL A 181 25.43 -19.85 25.52
CA VAL A 181 26.78 -20.24 25.06
C VAL A 181 27.03 -21.72 25.31
N GLU A 182 26.71 -22.22 26.51
CA GLU A 182 26.91 -23.62 26.86
C GLU A 182 25.88 -24.51 26.15
N LEU A 183 24.62 -24.07 26.09
CA LEU A 183 23.56 -24.76 25.36
C LEU A 183 23.96 -24.98 23.90
N VAL A 184 24.38 -23.93 23.20
CA VAL A 184 24.79 -24.02 21.79
C VAL A 184 25.99 -24.96 21.62
N LYS A 185 27.00 -24.89 22.49
CA LYS A 185 28.14 -25.83 22.44
C LYS A 185 27.70 -27.27 22.55
N ARG A 186 26.84 -27.59 23.53
CA ARG A 186 26.36 -28.97 23.73
C ARG A 186 25.45 -29.43 22.62
N VAL A 187 24.58 -28.56 22.11
CA VAL A 187 23.68 -28.85 20.99
C VAL A 187 24.48 -29.13 19.71
N ILE A 188 25.49 -28.32 19.37
CA ILE A 188 26.36 -28.55 18.21
C ILE A 188 27.15 -29.87 18.35
N ARG A 189 27.64 -30.18 19.56
CA ARG A 189 28.40 -31.41 19.84
C ARG A 189 27.52 -32.64 20.10
N ARG A 190 26.20 -32.49 20.14
CA ARG A 190 25.23 -33.53 20.53
C ARG A 190 25.52 -34.13 21.91
N GLU A 191 25.95 -33.30 22.86
CA GLU A 191 26.19 -33.66 24.25
C GLU A 191 24.90 -33.56 25.09
N SER A 192 24.90 -34.15 26.29
CA SER A 192 23.73 -34.11 27.19
C SER A 192 23.41 -32.68 27.65
N LEU A 193 22.14 -32.30 27.56
CA LEU A 193 21.62 -31.01 28.05
C LEU A 193 21.25 -31.05 29.55
N GLU A 194 21.43 -32.20 30.22
CA GLU A 194 21.15 -32.35 31.64
C GLU A 194 22.00 -31.39 32.50
N GLY A 195 21.38 -30.88 33.56
CA GLY A 195 21.98 -29.93 34.49
C GLY A 195 22.11 -28.49 33.96
N LEU A 196 21.74 -28.21 32.71
CA LEU A 196 21.68 -26.83 32.21
C LEU A 196 20.50 -26.09 32.86
N PRO A 197 20.73 -24.93 33.51
CA PRO A 197 19.65 -24.12 34.04
C PRO A 197 18.79 -23.58 32.89
N ASN A 198 17.51 -23.32 33.13
CA ASN A 198 16.62 -22.66 32.15
C ASN A 198 16.33 -23.43 30.84
N VAL A 199 16.84 -24.65 30.67
CA VAL A 199 16.65 -25.45 29.45
C VAL A 199 15.64 -26.56 29.68
N VAL A 200 14.63 -26.62 28.82
CA VAL A 200 13.66 -27.72 28.73
C VAL A 200 13.94 -28.49 27.44
N PHE A 201 13.98 -29.81 27.50
CA PHE A 201 14.24 -30.65 26.32
C PHE A 201 13.56 -32.02 26.44
N ARG A 202 13.58 -32.81 25.36
CA ARG A 202 13.03 -34.17 25.34
C ARG A 202 14.15 -35.21 25.36
N LYS A 203 14.05 -36.20 26.25
CA LYS A 203 14.95 -37.36 26.34
C LYS A 203 14.13 -38.63 26.56
N ASP A 204 14.40 -39.66 25.75
CA ASP A 204 13.71 -40.96 25.82
C ASP A 204 12.17 -40.84 25.82
N GLY A 205 11.64 -39.90 25.05
CA GLY A 205 10.20 -39.61 24.95
C GLY A 205 9.62 -38.77 26.09
N LEU A 206 10.40 -38.46 27.13
CA LEU A 206 9.98 -37.66 28.28
C LEU A 206 10.55 -36.24 28.22
N VAL A 207 9.78 -35.27 28.70
CA VAL A 207 10.24 -33.89 28.84
C VAL A 207 11.04 -33.75 30.13
N VAL A 208 12.29 -33.31 30.00
CA VAL A 208 13.18 -32.99 31.10
C VAL A 208 13.05 -31.50 31.41
N MET A 209 12.62 -31.21 32.64
CA MET A 209 12.49 -29.85 33.18
C MET A 209 13.83 -29.38 33.78
N PRO A 210 14.13 -28.07 33.76
CA PRO A 210 15.33 -27.54 34.40
C PRO A 210 15.25 -27.71 35.92
N GLU A 211 16.35 -28.16 36.55
CA GLU A 211 16.45 -28.29 38.02
C GLU A 211 16.37 -26.94 38.74
N ARG A 212 16.84 -25.87 38.08
CA ARG A 212 16.78 -24.50 38.58
C ARG A 212 16.57 -23.51 37.44
N ILE A 213 15.93 -22.39 37.77
CA ILE A 213 15.84 -21.23 36.89
C ILE A 213 16.80 -20.15 37.39
N GLU A 214 17.82 -19.87 36.59
CA GLU A 214 18.75 -18.77 36.80
C GLU A 214 18.20 -17.49 36.19
N GLN A 215 18.24 -16.43 37.01
CA GLN A 215 17.89 -15.09 36.61
C GLN A 215 19.15 -14.33 36.17
N VAL A 216 19.02 -13.47 35.16
CA VAL A 216 20.14 -12.69 34.61
C VAL A 216 19.97 -11.22 34.97
N ARG A 217 20.96 -10.63 35.65
CA ARG A 217 20.93 -9.20 35.96
C ARG A 217 21.29 -8.39 34.72
N LEU A 218 20.81 -7.15 34.63
CA LEU A 218 21.06 -6.29 33.46
C LEU A 218 22.57 -6.16 33.14
N GLN A 219 23.40 -6.01 34.17
CA GLN A 219 24.85 -5.84 34.06
C GLN A 219 25.57 -7.09 33.52
N GLU A 220 24.88 -8.23 33.50
CA GLU A 220 25.38 -9.49 32.96
C GLU A 220 24.92 -9.71 31.51
N MET A 221 24.06 -8.83 30.97
CA MET A 221 23.56 -8.89 29.61
C MET A 221 24.52 -8.14 28.67
N LEU A 222 24.73 -8.69 27.48
CA LEU A 222 25.47 -7.99 26.43
C LEU A 222 24.53 -7.00 25.71
N PRO A 223 25.06 -5.87 25.21
CA PRO A 223 24.28 -4.99 24.35
C PRO A 223 23.85 -5.76 23.09
N PRO A 224 22.63 -5.50 22.56
CA PRO A 224 22.16 -6.17 21.35
C PRO A 224 23.09 -5.86 20.16
N ASP A 225 23.26 -6.79 19.24
CA ASP A 225 23.96 -6.55 17.97
C ASP A 225 22.95 -6.37 16.84
N PHE A 226 23.04 -5.24 16.13
CA PHE A 226 22.23 -4.93 14.95
C PHE A 226 23.02 -5.00 13.63
N SER A 227 24.30 -5.40 13.68
CA SER A 227 25.20 -5.37 12.52
C SER A 227 24.70 -6.21 11.32
N GLY A 228 24.00 -7.30 11.60
CA GLY A 228 23.41 -8.19 10.58
C GLY A 228 21.99 -7.82 10.13
N LEU A 229 21.37 -6.79 10.70
CA LEU A 229 19.99 -6.42 10.36
C LEU A 229 19.92 -5.33 9.30
N ARG A 230 18.98 -5.48 8.37
CA ARG A 230 18.61 -4.46 7.38
C ARG A 230 17.75 -3.36 8.01
N LEU A 231 18.37 -2.54 8.86
CA LEU A 231 17.71 -1.45 9.60
C LEU A 231 17.03 -0.44 8.67
N ASP A 232 17.45 -0.36 7.41
CA ASP A 232 16.83 0.45 6.37
C ASP A 232 15.42 0.00 5.98
N LEU A 233 15.06 -1.27 6.22
CA LEU A 233 13.73 -1.82 5.98
C LEU A 233 12.72 -1.49 7.09
N TYR A 234 13.18 -0.98 8.24
CA TYR A 234 12.32 -0.63 9.37
C TYR A 234 11.68 0.73 9.12
N PRO A 235 10.35 0.84 8.91
CA PRO A 235 9.71 2.06 8.41
C PRO A 235 9.88 3.29 9.34
N ASP A 236 9.91 3.08 10.66
CA ASP A 236 10.08 4.15 11.65
C ASP A 236 11.52 4.24 12.21
N ARG A 237 12.40 3.28 11.87
CA ARG A 237 13.77 3.13 12.41
C ARG A 237 13.87 3.37 13.93
N ARG A 238 12.81 3.06 14.65
CA ARG A 238 12.73 3.17 16.11
C ARG A 238 13.27 1.89 16.72
N ILE A 239 14.40 1.99 17.42
CA ILE A 239 15.08 0.83 17.98
C ILE A 239 14.79 0.70 19.47
N GLY A 240 14.46 -0.52 19.90
CA GLY A 240 14.30 -0.84 21.31
C GLY A 240 15.66 -0.87 22.01
N ILE A 241 15.78 -0.11 23.10
CA ILE A 241 16.93 -0.18 24.03
C ILE A 241 16.39 -0.40 25.43
N ARG A 242 17.19 -1.02 26.30
CA ARG A 242 16.87 -1.14 27.73
C ARG A 242 17.85 -0.29 28.53
N VAL A 243 17.34 0.35 29.57
CA VAL A 243 18.11 1.12 30.56
C VAL A 243 17.97 0.53 31.98
N TYR A 244 17.07 -0.44 32.13
CA TYR A 244 16.67 -1.14 33.36
C TYR A 244 16.24 -2.58 33.00
N ASN A 245 16.46 -3.58 33.88
CA ASN A 245 15.96 -4.95 33.67
C ASN A 245 14.89 -5.33 34.70
N GLY A 246 13.79 -5.91 34.23
CA GLY A 246 12.65 -6.26 35.09
C GLY A 246 11.87 -5.04 35.58
N CYS A 247 11.21 -5.19 36.74
CA CYS A 247 10.41 -4.15 37.37
C CYS A 247 10.73 -4.09 38.88
N PRO A 248 11.08 -2.93 39.48
CA PRO A 248 11.40 -2.87 40.91
C PRO A 248 10.19 -3.16 41.79
N TRP A 249 9.00 -2.96 41.25
CA TRP A 249 7.77 -3.18 41.99
C TRP A 249 7.47 -4.68 42.11
N GLY A 250 7.55 -5.42 41.00
CA GLY A 250 7.48 -6.89 40.95
C GLY A 250 6.28 -7.59 41.60
N ARG A 251 5.29 -6.85 42.10
CA ARG A 251 4.22 -7.36 42.99
C ARG A 251 2.82 -7.29 42.40
N CYS A 252 2.66 -6.72 41.21
CA CYS A 252 1.37 -6.65 40.52
C CYS A 252 0.86 -8.07 40.25
N LEU A 253 -0.34 -8.41 40.72
CA LEU A 253 -0.87 -9.78 40.64
C LEU A 253 -1.04 -10.28 39.19
N PHE A 254 -1.37 -9.38 38.27
CA PHE A 254 -1.67 -9.68 36.87
C PHE A 254 -0.44 -9.67 35.94
N CYS A 255 0.73 -9.27 36.44
CA CYS A 255 1.84 -8.91 35.55
C CYS A 255 2.49 -10.14 34.94
N HIS A 256 2.50 -10.21 33.61
CA HIS A 256 3.08 -11.31 32.86
C HIS A 256 4.55 -11.03 32.44
N HIS A 257 5.03 -9.79 32.64
CA HIS A 257 6.45 -9.43 32.49
C HIS A 257 7.30 -9.86 33.69
N VAL A 258 6.64 -10.17 34.82
CA VAL A 258 7.28 -10.64 36.05
C VAL A 258 6.64 -11.99 36.44
N LEU A 259 7.12 -13.06 35.82
CA LEU A 259 6.78 -14.43 36.19
C LEU A 259 7.60 -14.85 37.42
N GLN A 260 6.92 -15.32 38.46
CA GLN A 260 7.55 -15.69 39.73
C GLN A 260 8.58 -16.80 39.55
N GLY A 261 9.78 -16.58 40.10
CA GLY A 261 10.89 -17.53 40.01
C GLY A 261 11.53 -17.66 38.63
N ILE A 262 10.93 -17.10 37.57
CA ILE A 262 11.38 -17.27 36.18
C ILE A 262 12.06 -16.02 35.63
N THR A 263 11.47 -14.86 35.89
CA THR A 263 11.97 -13.56 35.38
C THR A 263 12.51 -12.70 36.52
N VAL A 264 13.35 -11.73 36.17
CA VAL A 264 14.11 -10.93 37.13
C VAL A 264 13.19 -9.92 37.81
N VAL A 265 13.12 -9.98 39.14
CA VAL A 265 12.66 -8.87 39.98
C VAL A 265 13.91 -8.16 40.49
N GLN A 266 14.35 -7.14 39.76
CA GLN A 266 15.58 -6.44 40.11
C GLN A 266 15.33 -5.51 41.30
N GLY A 267 16.11 -5.68 42.38
CA GLY A 267 16.32 -4.64 43.40
C GLY A 267 17.18 -3.50 42.84
N ASP A 268 17.43 -2.44 43.62
CA ASP A 268 17.99 -1.17 43.14
C ASP A 268 19.28 -1.36 42.30
N PRO A 269 19.25 -1.21 40.96
CA PRO A 269 20.43 -1.45 40.14
C PRO A 269 21.47 -0.33 40.21
N ASP A 270 22.71 -0.69 39.85
CA ASP A 270 23.79 0.26 39.61
C ASP A 270 23.46 1.17 38.41
N LEU A 271 23.55 2.49 38.60
CA LEU A 271 23.39 3.50 37.56
C LEU A 271 24.45 3.38 36.44
N GLY A 272 25.55 2.63 36.66
CA GLY A 272 26.61 2.42 35.68
C GLY A 272 26.13 1.89 34.32
N TYR A 273 25.10 1.05 34.28
CA TYR A 273 24.56 0.52 33.01
C TYR A 273 23.90 1.60 32.13
N ILE A 274 23.44 2.70 32.72
CA ILE A 274 22.91 3.84 31.95
C ILE A 274 24.00 4.39 31.03
N GLU A 275 25.25 4.44 31.47
CA GLU A 275 26.36 4.92 30.64
C GLU A 275 26.60 4.00 29.43
N GLU A 276 26.48 2.68 29.60
CA GLU A 276 26.57 1.71 28.50
C GLU A 276 25.42 1.88 27.51
N ALA A 277 24.18 2.05 28.00
CA ALA A 277 23.03 2.32 27.14
C ALA A 277 23.20 3.64 26.36
N LEU A 278 23.80 4.66 26.97
CA LEU A 278 24.12 5.94 26.32
C LEU A 278 25.25 5.81 25.30
N ASP A 279 26.30 5.04 25.59
CA ASP A 279 27.37 4.72 24.65
C ASP A 279 26.82 4.01 23.42
N TYR A 280 25.89 3.09 23.65
CA TYR A 280 25.21 2.36 22.61
C TYR A 280 24.29 3.25 21.77
N CYS A 281 23.52 4.14 22.37
CA CYS A 281 22.76 5.17 21.65
C CYS A 281 23.69 6.02 20.78
N ALA A 282 24.81 6.49 21.33
CA ALA A 282 25.79 7.29 20.61
C ALA A 282 26.43 6.51 19.45
N PHE A 283 26.67 5.21 19.61
CA PHE A 283 27.12 4.32 18.55
C PHE A 283 26.10 4.20 17.42
N LEU A 284 24.82 3.95 17.73
CA LEU A 284 23.76 3.82 16.73
C LEU A 284 23.48 5.13 15.98
N VAL A 285 23.54 6.28 16.69
CA VAL A 285 23.46 7.61 16.06
C VAL A 285 24.62 7.80 15.08
N ARG A 286 25.86 7.54 15.49
CA ARG A 286 27.06 7.79 14.66
C ARG A 286 27.17 6.82 13.49
N LYS A 287 26.92 5.54 13.71
CA LYS A 287 27.16 4.48 12.71
C LYS A 287 25.97 4.25 11.79
N HIS A 288 24.75 4.38 12.29
CA HIS A 288 23.53 4.00 11.56
C HIS A 288 22.55 5.16 11.33
N SER A 289 22.87 6.38 11.77
CA SER A 289 21.97 7.55 11.70
C SER A 289 20.62 7.30 12.38
N ILE A 290 20.60 6.45 13.41
CA ILE A 290 19.41 6.11 14.19
C ILE A 290 19.37 7.03 15.41
N ALA A 291 18.36 7.90 15.44
CA ALA A 291 18.16 8.87 16.53
C ALA A 291 16.78 8.73 17.19
N ARG A 292 16.06 7.64 16.92
CA ARG A 292 14.74 7.34 17.50
C ARG A 292 14.80 6.04 18.28
N PHE A 293 14.40 6.08 19.54
CA PHE A 293 14.48 4.94 20.44
C PHE A 293 13.16 4.68 21.16
N TYR A 294 12.96 3.43 21.57
CA TYR A 294 11.93 3.04 22.53
C TYR A 294 12.62 2.38 23.71
N LEU A 295 12.43 2.93 24.92
CA LEU A 295 12.94 2.33 26.14
C LEU A 295 12.03 1.15 26.49
N GLY A 296 12.47 -0.05 26.12
CA GLY A 296 11.74 -1.32 26.19
C GLY A 296 11.67 -1.94 27.58
N ASP A 297 11.80 -1.12 28.61
CA ASP A 297 11.82 -1.50 30.02
C ASP A 297 10.40 -1.76 30.53
N HIS A 298 10.24 -2.76 31.40
CA HIS A 298 8.93 -3.12 31.94
C HIS A 298 8.60 -2.33 33.21
N GLY A 299 8.14 -1.09 33.03
CA GLY A 299 7.80 -0.18 34.12
C GLY A 299 9.02 0.55 34.68
N LEU A 300 9.68 1.30 33.81
CA LEU A 300 10.89 2.08 34.12
C LEU A 300 10.65 3.02 35.31
N PRO A 301 11.48 2.94 36.37
CA PRO A 301 11.31 3.82 37.54
C PRO A 301 11.75 5.24 37.18
N TRP A 302 11.06 6.24 37.74
CA TRP A 302 11.29 7.65 37.37
C TRP A 302 12.74 8.08 37.56
N ARG A 303 13.39 7.64 38.65
CA ARG A 303 14.81 7.94 38.92
C ARG A 303 15.76 7.50 37.81
N PHE A 304 15.54 6.32 37.22
CA PHE A 304 16.39 5.79 36.14
C PHE A 304 16.14 6.50 34.82
N LEU A 305 14.89 6.86 34.54
CA LEU A 305 14.56 7.70 33.40
C LEU A 305 15.25 9.06 33.50
N VAL A 306 15.21 9.70 34.67
CA VAL A 306 15.90 10.98 34.92
C VAL A 306 17.41 10.84 34.72
N ALA A 307 18.05 9.82 35.31
CA ALA A 307 19.48 9.60 35.17
C ALA A 307 19.91 9.33 33.71
N PHE A 308 19.11 8.59 32.94
CA PHE A 308 19.32 8.43 31.49
C PHE A 308 19.23 9.78 30.77
N CYS A 309 18.21 10.59 31.07
CA CYS A 309 18.02 11.90 30.46
C CYS A 309 19.15 12.89 30.80
N GLU A 310 19.65 12.87 32.03
CA GLU A 310 20.82 13.64 32.45
C GLU A 310 22.05 13.27 31.63
N GLY A 311 22.29 11.97 31.41
CA GLY A 311 23.37 11.50 30.55
C GLY A 311 23.20 11.90 29.08
N VAL A 312 21.99 11.84 28.53
CA VAL A 312 21.68 12.34 27.17
C VAL A 312 22.06 13.81 27.03
N LEU A 313 21.64 14.66 27.99
CA LEU A 313 21.89 16.10 27.98
C LEU A 313 23.37 16.41 28.17
N ARG A 314 24.03 15.78 29.16
CA ARG A 314 25.47 15.92 29.44
C ARG A 314 26.34 15.57 28.22
N ARG A 315 25.94 14.55 27.46
CA ARG A 315 26.64 14.11 26.23
C ARG A 315 26.18 14.86 24.97
N ASN A 316 25.22 15.79 25.08
CA ASN A 316 24.60 16.51 23.97
C ASN A 316 24.08 15.58 22.85
N LEU A 317 23.55 14.40 23.22
CA LEU A 317 23.03 13.43 22.26
C LEU A 317 21.70 13.92 21.69
N LYS A 318 21.63 14.06 20.36
CA LYS A 318 20.43 14.49 19.64
C LYS A 318 19.53 13.31 19.31
N ILE A 319 18.84 12.81 20.33
CA ILE A 319 17.95 11.65 20.21
C ILE A 319 16.50 12.01 20.57
N ARG A 320 15.56 11.19 20.11
CA ARG A 320 14.16 11.21 20.51
C ARG A 320 13.80 9.83 21.01
N PHE A 321 13.03 9.75 22.09
CA PHE A 321 12.63 8.45 22.63
C PHE A 321 11.28 8.48 23.34
N GLU A 322 10.68 7.31 23.44
CA GLU A 322 9.51 7.04 24.28
C GLU A 322 9.90 6.01 25.33
N ALA A 323 9.18 5.98 26.45
CA ALA A 323 9.46 5.04 27.53
C ALA A 323 8.18 4.48 28.13
N MET A 324 8.22 3.21 28.52
CA MET A 324 7.21 2.63 29.40
C MET A 324 7.59 2.87 30.85
N GLY A 325 6.87 3.78 31.49
CA GLY A 325 7.16 4.27 32.84
C GLY A 325 6.17 3.77 33.88
N ARG A 326 6.49 4.07 35.13
CA ARG A 326 5.61 3.90 36.28
C ARG A 326 5.36 5.25 36.95
N PHE A 327 4.14 5.48 37.43
CA PHE A 327 3.86 6.64 38.26
C PHE A 327 4.65 6.58 39.56
N ASP A 328 5.30 7.69 39.88
CA ASP A 328 6.20 7.79 41.04
C ASP A 328 5.84 9.03 41.84
N LYS A 329 5.93 8.91 43.17
CA LYS A 329 5.63 10.02 44.06
C LYS A 329 6.70 11.13 44.02
N ASP A 330 7.91 10.79 43.60
CA ASP A 330 9.05 11.71 43.57
C ASP A 330 9.14 12.51 42.26
N MET A 331 8.15 12.36 41.36
CA MET A 331 8.01 13.20 40.17
C MET A 331 7.84 14.67 40.56
N SER A 332 8.61 15.54 39.90
CA SER A 332 8.58 17.00 40.07
C SER A 332 8.53 17.69 38.70
N LEU A 333 8.08 18.94 38.66
CA LEU A 333 8.05 19.72 37.41
C LEU A 333 9.46 19.92 36.83
N GLU A 334 10.47 20.03 37.69
CA GLU A 334 11.87 20.15 37.29
C GLU A 334 12.36 18.90 36.57
N THR A 335 12.19 17.73 37.19
CA THR A 335 12.60 16.45 36.59
C THR A 335 11.80 16.15 35.32
N ALA A 336 10.52 16.50 35.27
CA ALA A 336 9.70 16.32 34.06
C ALA A 336 10.15 17.22 32.90
N LYS A 337 10.53 18.48 33.17
CA LYS A 337 11.13 19.38 32.17
C LYS A 337 12.46 18.84 31.66
N LEU A 338 13.30 18.30 32.54
CA LEU A 338 14.56 17.66 32.17
C LEU A 338 14.31 16.48 31.20
N VAL A 339 13.38 15.59 31.54
CA VAL A 339 12.98 14.45 30.69
C VAL A 339 12.50 14.92 29.32
N ARG A 340 11.69 15.99 29.27
CA ARG A 340 11.25 16.61 28.00
C ARG A 340 12.44 17.15 27.20
N SER A 341 13.33 17.90 27.83
CA SER A 341 14.50 18.51 27.18
C SER A 341 15.48 17.48 26.63
N ALA A 342 15.58 16.30 27.25
CA ALA A 342 16.41 15.19 26.76
C ALA A 342 15.85 14.50 25.51
N GLY A 343 14.65 14.89 25.04
CA GLY A 343 14.05 14.35 23.81
C GLY A 343 12.97 13.30 24.04
N CYS A 344 12.45 13.15 25.27
CA CYS A 344 11.31 12.27 25.53
C CYS A 344 10.05 12.81 24.82
N THR A 345 9.45 11.98 23.97
CA THR A 345 8.29 12.35 23.15
C THR A 345 6.97 11.85 23.71
N GLY A 346 6.98 10.86 24.60
CA GLY A 346 5.80 10.31 25.25
C GLY A 346 6.15 9.24 26.28
N LEU A 347 5.26 9.05 27.25
CA LEU A 347 5.35 8.01 28.26
C LEU A 347 4.14 7.10 28.18
N TYR A 348 4.39 5.79 28.23
CA TYR A 348 3.36 4.77 28.36
C TYR A 348 3.27 4.36 29.83
N VAL A 349 2.12 4.57 30.45
CA VAL A 349 1.94 4.40 31.89
C VAL A 349 0.67 3.63 32.19
N GLY A 350 0.76 2.63 33.08
CA GLY A 350 -0.40 1.85 33.50
C GLY A 350 -1.14 2.53 34.64
N VAL A 351 -2.31 3.13 34.34
CA VAL A 351 -3.28 3.58 35.35
C VAL A 351 -4.07 2.38 35.87
N GLU A 352 -4.40 1.46 34.96
CA GLU A 352 -5.24 0.28 35.14
C GLU A 352 -6.71 0.60 35.45
N THR A 353 -6.97 1.37 36.50
CA THR A 353 -8.33 1.77 36.90
C THR A 353 -8.26 2.96 37.87
N THR A 354 -9.35 3.71 37.98
CA THR A 354 -9.50 4.82 38.92
C THR A 354 -10.01 4.36 40.30
N HIS A 355 -10.29 3.08 40.48
CA HIS A 355 -10.86 2.54 41.70
C HIS A 355 -9.76 2.09 42.68
N GLU A 356 -9.56 2.87 43.73
CA GLU A 356 -8.52 2.64 44.76
C GLU A 356 -8.55 1.23 45.38
N ASP A 357 -9.73 0.68 45.65
CA ASP A 357 -9.83 -0.67 46.21
C ASP A 357 -9.37 -1.75 45.21
N VAL A 358 -9.56 -1.50 43.91
CA VAL A 358 -9.09 -2.38 42.83
C VAL A 358 -7.57 -2.24 42.67
N LEU A 359 -7.02 -1.02 42.72
CA LEU A 359 -5.57 -0.76 42.74
C LEU A 359 -4.87 -1.43 43.92
N ARG A 360 -5.51 -1.43 45.10
CA ARG A 360 -5.00 -2.11 46.31
C ARG A 360 -5.01 -3.63 46.13
N ARG A 361 -6.10 -4.19 45.62
CA ARG A 361 -6.24 -5.64 45.34
C ARG A 361 -5.20 -6.14 44.35
N MET A 362 -5.01 -5.44 43.23
CA MET A 362 -3.99 -5.81 42.24
C MET A 362 -2.54 -5.57 42.73
N ARG A 363 -2.37 -5.00 43.92
CA ARG A 363 -1.10 -4.56 44.49
C ARG A 363 -0.37 -3.63 43.53
N LYS A 364 -1.03 -2.59 42.99
CA LYS A 364 -0.39 -1.69 42.02
C LYS A 364 0.73 -0.87 42.66
N GLY A 365 0.61 -0.52 43.94
CA GLY A 365 1.67 0.14 44.73
C GLY A 365 1.72 1.66 44.65
N PHE A 366 0.66 2.30 44.16
CA PHE A 366 0.44 3.75 44.22
C PHE A 366 -1.07 4.03 44.32
N THR A 367 -1.43 5.24 44.72
CA THR A 367 -2.80 5.75 44.80
C THR A 367 -3.16 6.53 43.53
N LEU A 368 -4.46 6.72 43.26
CA LEU A 368 -4.96 7.58 42.19
C LEU A 368 -4.47 9.02 42.33
N SER A 369 -4.33 9.52 43.57
CA SER A 369 -3.78 10.86 43.81
C SER A 369 -2.34 11.04 43.32
N VAL A 370 -1.53 9.97 43.34
CA VAL A 370 -0.18 9.99 42.74
C VAL A 370 -0.27 10.07 41.22
N VAL A 371 -1.20 9.33 40.62
CA VAL A 371 -1.46 9.36 39.16
C VAL A 371 -1.86 10.76 38.72
N GLU A 372 -2.86 11.36 39.38
CA GLU A 372 -3.39 12.68 39.02
C GLU A 372 -2.32 13.77 39.11
N ARG A 373 -1.58 13.80 40.23
CA ARG A 373 -0.47 14.74 40.41
C ARG A 373 0.61 14.55 39.34
N ALA A 374 0.96 13.31 39.01
CA ALA A 374 1.94 13.02 37.98
C ALA A 374 1.48 13.47 36.60
N LEU A 375 0.21 13.23 36.23
CA LEU A 375 -0.38 13.71 34.97
C LEU A 375 -0.32 15.24 34.85
N GLU A 376 -0.63 15.96 35.94
CA GLU A 376 -0.51 17.42 35.96
C GLU A 376 0.93 17.90 35.77
N ILE A 377 1.87 17.28 36.48
CA ILE A 377 3.30 17.61 36.39
C ILE A 377 3.83 17.38 34.98
N LEU A 378 3.54 16.21 34.40
CA LEU A 378 3.96 15.84 33.06
C LEU A 378 3.35 16.77 32.01
N SER A 379 2.05 17.06 32.12
CA SER A 379 1.35 17.98 31.20
C SER A 379 1.94 19.39 31.27
N LYS A 380 2.20 19.93 32.47
CA LYS A 380 2.88 21.23 32.66
C LYS A 380 4.30 21.26 32.09
N ALA A 381 4.98 20.13 32.00
CA ALA A 381 6.28 19.99 31.35
C ALA A 381 6.20 19.80 29.82
N GLY A 382 5.00 19.74 29.24
CA GLY A 382 4.78 19.48 27.81
C GLY A 382 4.91 18.01 27.42
N LEU A 383 4.85 17.09 28.38
CA LEU A 383 4.78 15.64 28.17
C LEU A 383 3.32 15.19 28.25
N LYS A 384 2.86 14.51 27.21
CA LYS A 384 1.58 13.79 27.25
C LYS A 384 1.83 12.30 27.43
N VAL A 385 0.85 11.61 28.01
CA VAL A 385 0.98 10.19 28.34
C VAL A 385 -0.01 9.33 27.56
N CYS A 386 0.38 8.10 27.26
CA CYS A 386 -0.53 7.03 26.90
C CYS A 386 -0.91 6.26 28.16
N CYS A 387 -2.19 6.19 28.49
CA CYS A 387 -2.66 5.47 29.67
C CYS A 387 -3.17 4.08 29.31
N PHE A 388 -2.67 3.06 30.00
CA PHE A 388 -3.30 1.73 29.98
C PHE A 388 -4.40 1.66 31.02
N LEU A 389 -5.57 1.17 30.60
CA LEU A 389 -6.71 0.81 31.41
C LEU A 389 -6.98 -0.69 31.29
N MET A 390 -7.44 -1.29 32.38
CA MET A 390 -7.72 -2.71 32.48
C MET A 390 -9.06 -2.93 33.17
N VAL A 391 -9.94 -3.68 32.51
CA VAL A 391 -11.24 -4.08 33.03
C VAL A 391 -11.08 -5.41 33.75
N PHE A 392 -11.10 -5.37 35.07
CA PHE A 392 -10.92 -6.54 35.94
C PHE A 392 -12.20 -7.38 36.08
N PRO A 393 -12.09 -8.65 36.52
CA PRO A 393 -13.21 -9.59 36.64
C PRO A 393 -14.44 -9.05 37.42
N TRP A 394 -14.20 -8.24 38.44
CA TRP A 394 -15.22 -7.67 39.32
C TRP A 394 -15.64 -6.24 38.93
N THR A 395 -15.14 -5.71 37.81
CA THR A 395 -15.45 -4.35 37.35
C THR A 395 -16.89 -4.31 36.84
N ARG A 396 -17.71 -3.45 37.44
CA ARG A 396 -19.07 -3.18 36.95
C ARG A 396 -19.03 -2.27 35.74
N GLU A 397 -20.06 -2.30 34.91
CA GLU A 397 -20.16 -1.38 33.77
C GLU A 397 -20.09 0.09 34.20
N GLU A 398 -20.73 0.45 35.32
CA GLU A 398 -20.65 1.78 35.93
C GLU A 398 -19.23 2.18 36.33
N ASP A 399 -18.42 1.22 36.79
CA ASP A 399 -17.05 1.46 37.21
C ASP A 399 -16.15 1.70 36.00
N PHE A 400 -16.32 0.91 34.94
CA PHE A 400 -15.65 1.18 33.67
C PHE A 400 -16.05 2.55 33.11
N GLN A 401 -17.33 2.92 33.16
CA GLN A 401 -17.77 4.25 32.70
C GLN A 401 -17.18 5.39 33.53
N LYS A 402 -16.93 5.20 34.84
CA LYS A 402 -16.21 6.17 35.68
C LYS A 402 -14.75 6.32 35.22
N ASP A 403 -14.06 5.23 34.91
CA ASP A 403 -12.70 5.27 34.37
C ASP A 403 -12.66 6.09 33.06
N ILE A 404 -13.63 5.89 32.17
CA ILE A 404 -13.75 6.64 30.92
C ILE A 404 -14.03 8.12 31.18
N ASN A 405 -14.97 8.45 32.06
CA ASN A 405 -15.29 9.84 32.39
C ASN A 405 -14.08 10.56 33.00
N TRP A 406 -13.29 9.86 33.84
CA TRP A 406 -12.07 10.39 34.42
C TRP A 406 -11.01 10.72 33.35
N VAL A 407 -10.87 9.87 32.32
CA VAL A 407 -10.01 10.15 31.14
C VAL A 407 -10.50 11.38 30.39
N LEU A 408 -11.80 11.46 30.10
CA LEU A 408 -12.39 12.56 29.33
C LEU A 408 -12.32 13.92 30.06
N GLN A 409 -12.30 13.93 31.39
CA GLN A 409 -12.03 15.14 32.19
C GLN A 409 -10.57 15.59 32.09
N ARG A 410 -9.67 14.71 31.61
CA ARG A 410 -8.21 14.91 31.57
C ARG A 410 -7.66 14.92 30.14
N LYS A 411 -8.48 15.34 29.17
CA LYS A 411 -8.11 15.43 27.73
C LYS A 411 -6.85 16.24 27.45
N ALA A 412 -6.53 17.22 28.30
CA ALA A 412 -5.32 18.04 28.19
C ALA A 412 -4.03 17.29 28.60
N GLN A 413 -4.13 16.31 29.51
CA GLN A 413 -2.97 15.57 30.04
C GLN A 413 -2.73 14.24 29.30
N ILE A 414 -3.79 13.59 28.80
CA ILE A 414 -3.74 12.25 28.23
C ILE A 414 -3.71 12.32 26.70
N ALA A 415 -2.71 11.69 26.07
CA ALA A 415 -2.53 11.64 24.62
C ALA A 415 -3.46 10.63 23.93
N TYR A 416 -3.58 9.45 24.52
CA TYR A 416 -4.29 8.28 24.00
C TYR A 416 -4.50 7.29 25.15
N ILE A 417 -5.47 6.39 25.03
CA ILE A 417 -5.69 5.27 25.95
C ILE A 417 -5.69 3.93 25.24
N THR A 418 -5.14 2.91 25.89
CA THR A 418 -5.36 1.52 25.54
C THR A 418 -6.14 0.87 26.67
N ALA A 419 -7.28 0.25 26.34
CA ALA A 419 -8.13 -0.43 27.30
C ALA A 419 -8.24 -1.91 26.90
N GLN A 420 -8.14 -2.79 27.89
CA GLN A 420 -8.27 -4.23 27.67
C GLN A 420 -9.00 -4.91 28.83
N ILE A 421 -9.58 -6.07 28.56
CA ILE A 421 -10.07 -6.95 29.63
C ILE A 421 -8.86 -7.63 30.28
N PHE A 422 -8.93 -7.84 31.59
CA PHE A 422 -7.96 -8.65 32.32
C PHE A 422 -7.85 -10.04 31.70
N GLU A 423 -6.65 -10.38 31.26
CA GLU A 423 -6.28 -11.71 30.78
C GLU A 423 -5.49 -12.43 31.89
N LEU A 424 -5.92 -13.64 32.23
CA LEU A 424 -5.25 -14.47 33.22
C LEU A 424 -4.16 -15.29 32.54
N SER A 425 -2.91 -14.88 32.69
CA SER A 425 -1.77 -15.58 32.09
C SER A 425 -1.16 -16.62 33.03
N ARG A 426 -0.73 -17.77 32.50
CA ARG A 426 -0.03 -18.82 33.25
C ARG A 426 1.26 -18.27 33.86
N GLY A 427 1.62 -18.78 35.05
CA GLY A 427 2.84 -18.36 35.76
C GLY A 427 2.78 -16.97 36.42
N THR A 428 1.68 -16.23 36.26
CA THR A 428 1.42 -15.01 37.05
C THR A 428 0.98 -15.37 38.47
N GLU A 429 1.17 -14.45 39.42
CA GLU A 429 0.67 -14.61 40.79
C GLU A 429 -0.86 -14.81 40.82
N ALA A 430 -1.61 -14.11 39.95
CA ALA A 430 -3.04 -14.30 39.79
C ALA A 430 -3.42 -15.73 39.36
N PHE A 431 -2.59 -16.39 38.55
CA PHE A 431 -2.83 -17.77 38.11
C PHE A 431 -2.42 -18.80 39.17
N LEU A 432 -1.31 -18.57 39.86
CA LEU A 432 -0.81 -19.47 40.92
C LEU A 432 -1.69 -19.39 42.18
N HIS A 433 -2.26 -18.22 42.46
CA HIS A 433 -3.08 -17.94 43.64
C HIS A 433 -4.40 -17.23 43.26
N PRO A 434 -5.29 -17.90 42.50
CA PRO A 434 -6.50 -17.28 41.94
C PRO A 434 -7.48 -16.75 43.00
N GLN A 435 -7.48 -17.35 44.19
CA GLN A 435 -8.24 -16.88 45.36
C GLN A 435 -7.88 -15.45 45.79
N VAL A 436 -6.64 -15.00 45.57
CA VAL A 436 -6.20 -13.63 45.92
C VAL A 436 -6.87 -12.60 45.02
N MET A 437 -7.13 -12.97 43.76
CA MET A 437 -7.88 -12.17 42.80
C MET A 437 -9.40 -12.40 42.88
N GLY A 438 -9.87 -13.35 43.68
CA GLY A 438 -11.29 -13.71 43.74
C GLY A 438 -11.82 -14.28 42.42
N VAL A 439 -10.95 -14.94 41.64
CA VAL A 439 -11.33 -15.68 40.44
C VAL A 439 -11.19 -17.18 40.70
N ASN A 440 -11.97 -17.96 39.97
CA ASN A 440 -11.91 -19.41 39.95
C ASN A 440 -11.38 -19.84 38.58
N VAL A 441 -10.37 -20.70 38.60
CA VAL A 441 -9.82 -21.33 37.40
C VAL A 441 -10.30 -22.78 37.41
N ALA A 442 -10.80 -23.26 36.27
CA ALA A 442 -11.27 -24.64 36.15
C ALA A 442 -10.14 -25.62 36.52
N SER A 443 -10.45 -26.68 37.26
CA SER A 443 -9.46 -27.69 37.67
C SER A 443 -8.93 -28.52 36.48
N ASN A 444 -9.64 -28.52 35.37
CA ASN A 444 -9.34 -29.26 34.13
C ASN A 444 -9.07 -28.31 32.94
N ILE A 445 -8.17 -27.33 33.12
CA ILE A 445 -7.75 -26.45 32.03
C ILE A 445 -7.14 -27.29 30.92
N SER A 446 -7.72 -27.23 29.71
CA SER A 446 -7.16 -27.91 28.55
C SER A 446 -5.71 -27.50 28.34
N ARG A 447 -4.85 -28.46 27.98
CA ARG A 447 -3.47 -28.18 27.52
C ARG A 447 -3.45 -27.22 26.34
N ASP A 448 -4.54 -27.19 25.58
CA ASP A 448 -4.74 -26.39 24.38
C ASP A 448 -5.16 -24.93 24.67
N THR A 449 -5.23 -24.56 25.95
CA THR A 449 -5.59 -23.19 26.35
C THR A 449 -4.40 -22.25 26.16
N ASP A 450 -4.64 -21.10 25.53
CA ASP A 450 -3.66 -20.03 25.36
C ASP A 450 -2.95 -19.70 26.70
N VAL A 451 -1.62 -19.58 26.64
CA VAL A 451 -0.79 -19.38 27.84
C VAL A 451 -1.01 -18.02 28.50
N TRP A 452 -1.52 -17.03 27.76
CA TRP A 452 -1.83 -15.69 28.24
C TRP A 452 -3.31 -15.50 28.60
N LYS A 453 -4.22 -16.31 28.02
CA LYS A 453 -5.69 -16.17 28.15
C LYS A 453 -6.35 -17.41 28.77
N VAL A 454 -6.00 -17.73 30.00
CA VAL A 454 -6.64 -18.80 30.75
C VAL A 454 -8.08 -18.40 31.12
N PRO A 455 -9.11 -19.23 30.82
CA PRO A 455 -10.47 -18.98 31.24
C PRO A 455 -10.61 -18.94 32.77
N TYR A 456 -11.37 -17.98 33.27
CA TYR A 456 -11.65 -17.81 34.68
C TYR A 456 -13.09 -17.36 34.91
N THR A 457 -13.61 -17.56 36.12
CA THR A 457 -14.94 -17.06 36.53
C THR A 457 -14.87 -16.34 37.89
N PRO A 458 -15.69 -15.29 38.13
CA PRO A 458 -16.56 -14.63 37.16
C PRO A 458 -15.77 -13.84 36.10
N THR A 459 -16.33 -13.65 34.91
CA THR A 459 -15.78 -12.73 33.89
C THR A 459 -16.35 -11.31 34.08
N PRO A 460 -15.68 -10.27 33.55
CA PRO A 460 -16.22 -8.91 33.61
C PRO A 460 -17.59 -8.78 32.95
N GLN A 461 -18.43 -7.85 33.44
CA GLN A 461 -19.73 -7.53 32.84
C GLN A 461 -19.59 -6.84 31.47
N VAL A 462 -18.49 -6.10 31.28
CA VAL A 462 -18.19 -5.40 30.03
C VAL A 462 -17.47 -6.35 29.08
N THR A 463 -17.97 -6.48 27.85
CA THR A 463 -17.40 -7.34 26.81
C THR A 463 -16.20 -6.69 26.10
N GLU A 464 -15.32 -7.51 25.51
CA GLU A 464 -14.15 -7.02 24.78
C GLU A 464 -14.54 -6.09 23.62
N LYS A 465 -15.68 -6.38 22.98
CA LYS A 465 -16.26 -5.54 21.91
C LYS A 465 -16.61 -4.14 22.42
N GLN A 466 -17.28 -4.05 23.57
CA GLN A 466 -17.60 -2.77 24.21
C GLN A 466 -16.33 -2.01 24.58
N VAL A 467 -15.32 -2.67 25.15
CA VAL A 467 -14.04 -2.04 25.49
C VAL A 467 -13.35 -1.44 24.25
N LYS A 468 -13.29 -2.18 23.14
CA LYS A 468 -12.69 -1.70 21.88
C LYS A 468 -13.46 -0.53 21.27
N GLU A 469 -14.79 -0.57 21.28
CA GLU A 469 -15.64 0.51 20.77
C GLU A 469 -15.47 1.79 21.59
N VAL A 470 -15.50 1.66 22.92
CA VAL A 470 -15.27 2.78 23.85
C VAL A 470 -13.85 3.33 23.69
N GLN A 471 -12.83 2.47 23.60
CA GLN A 471 -11.45 2.91 23.35
C GLN A 471 -11.37 3.73 22.06
N ARG A 472 -11.97 3.27 20.95
CA ARG A 472 -11.97 4.01 19.69
C ARG A 472 -12.59 5.40 19.85
N ARG A 473 -13.82 5.48 20.37
CA ARG A 473 -14.54 6.73 20.60
C ARG A 473 -13.76 7.71 21.50
N VAL A 474 -13.27 7.23 22.64
CA VAL A 474 -12.55 8.07 23.60
C VAL A 474 -11.25 8.60 23.00
N ASN A 475 -10.56 7.78 22.21
CA ASN A 475 -9.38 8.24 21.51
C ASN A 475 -9.68 9.26 20.43
N GLU A 476 -10.77 9.12 19.68
CA GLU A 476 -11.25 10.17 18.75
C GLU A 476 -11.47 11.49 19.49
N GLU A 477 -12.20 11.47 20.61
CA GLU A 477 -12.43 12.66 21.44
C GLU A 477 -11.14 13.25 22.04
N LEU A 478 -10.17 12.41 22.43
CA LEU A 478 -8.87 12.85 22.92
C LEU A 478 -8.08 13.51 21.78
N LEU A 479 -8.11 12.95 20.57
CA LEU A 479 -7.44 13.51 19.40
C LEU A 479 -8.03 14.88 19.04
N GLU A 480 -9.36 14.99 18.99
CA GLU A 480 -10.09 16.25 18.76
C GLU A 480 -9.73 17.31 19.79
N ALA A 481 -9.80 16.98 21.09
CA ALA A 481 -9.51 17.91 22.18
C ALA A 481 -8.03 18.33 22.24
N GLN A 482 -7.14 17.54 21.64
CA GLN A 482 -5.74 17.90 21.50
C GLN A 482 -5.45 18.74 20.26
N GLY A 483 -6.48 19.07 19.45
CA GLY A 483 -6.32 19.76 18.18
C GLY A 483 -5.60 18.91 17.13
N LYS A 484 -5.60 17.57 17.28
CA LYS A 484 -5.03 16.69 16.27
C LYS A 484 -5.93 16.66 15.05
N ARG A 485 -5.37 17.04 13.91
CA ARG A 485 -6.09 17.21 12.66
C ARG A 485 -5.80 16.06 11.71
N ASN A 486 -6.83 15.56 11.06
CA ASN A 486 -6.69 14.56 10.02
C ASN A 486 -6.58 15.27 8.67
N LEU A 487 -5.45 15.08 8.01
CA LEU A 487 -5.22 15.49 6.63
C LEU A 487 -5.39 14.26 5.73
N VAL A 488 -6.28 14.33 4.76
CA VAL A 488 -6.45 13.29 3.73
C VAL A 488 -5.97 13.84 2.39
N LEU A 489 -4.95 13.21 1.82
CA LEU A 489 -4.43 13.48 0.48
C LEU A 489 -5.05 12.50 -0.52
N VAL A 490 -5.70 12.98 -1.58
CA VAL A 490 -6.45 12.13 -2.53
C VAL A 490 -5.90 12.28 -3.94
N ASP A 491 -5.51 11.17 -4.55
CA ASP A 491 -5.04 11.12 -5.94
C ASP A 491 -6.03 10.41 -6.85
N PHE A 492 -6.48 11.13 -7.88
CA PHE A 492 -7.33 10.63 -8.94
C PHE A 492 -6.46 10.33 -10.19
N THR A 493 -5.70 9.23 -10.14
CA THR A 493 -4.83 8.78 -11.24
C THR A 493 -5.52 7.75 -12.14
N LEU A 494 -5.76 8.11 -13.41
CA LEU A 494 -6.18 7.17 -14.46
C LEU A 494 -4.96 6.50 -15.12
N GLY A 495 -4.91 5.16 -15.07
CA GLY A 495 -4.15 4.31 -16.01
C GLY A 495 -2.88 3.62 -15.47
N ALA A 496 -2.91 2.29 -15.55
CA ALA A 496 -1.82 1.31 -15.59
C ALA A 496 -0.98 1.07 -14.32
N ASN A 497 -1.56 0.33 -13.36
CA ASN A 497 -0.90 -0.40 -12.27
C ASN A 497 -0.03 0.48 -11.32
N ASP A 498 0.18 0.04 -10.08
CA ASP A 498 1.23 0.61 -9.20
C ASP A 498 2.67 0.51 -9.80
N LYS A 499 2.79 -0.05 -11.01
CA LYS A 499 4.01 -0.33 -11.75
C LYS A 499 4.63 0.93 -12.36
N ASN A 500 3.86 1.97 -12.70
CA ASN A 500 4.38 3.19 -13.34
C ASN A 500 4.19 4.42 -12.44
N THR A 501 5.26 4.91 -11.82
CA THR A 501 5.19 6.01 -10.85
C THR A 501 6.01 7.23 -11.28
N ASP A 502 5.41 8.42 -11.15
CA ASP A 502 6.07 9.72 -11.25
C ASP A 502 6.12 10.39 -9.86
N PRO A 503 7.22 10.21 -9.10
CA PRO A 503 7.41 10.84 -7.79
C PRO A 503 7.42 12.37 -7.84
N ASP A 504 7.82 12.99 -8.95
CA ASP A 504 8.13 14.42 -9.04
C ASP A 504 6.90 15.30 -9.26
N HIS A 505 5.72 14.73 -9.53
CA HIS A 505 4.53 15.51 -9.88
C HIS A 505 3.29 15.24 -9.01
N GLY A 506 3.38 14.35 -8.02
CA GLY A 506 2.23 13.87 -7.25
C GLY A 506 2.22 14.24 -5.76
N LEU A 507 1.27 13.62 -5.05
CA LEU A 507 1.10 13.76 -3.59
C LEU A 507 2.34 13.32 -2.80
N LEU A 508 3.21 12.48 -3.36
CA LEU A 508 4.44 12.04 -2.71
C LEU A 508 5.44 13.18 -2.49
N SER A 509 5.55 14.11 -3.46
CA SER A 509 6.37 15.32 -3.33
C SER A 509 5.81 16.24 -2.23
N ILE A 510 4.47 16.41 -2.21
CA ILE A 510 3.78 17.16 -1.15
C ILE A 510 4.00 16.50 0.21
N PHE A 511 3.83 15.18 0.31
CA PHE A 511 4.04 14.43 1.54
C PHE A 511 5.47 14.56 2.06
N SER A 512 6.45 14.49 1.16
CA SER A 512 7.87 14.70 1.49
C SER A 512 8.12 16.12 2.02
N MET A 513 7.50 17.13 1.42
CA MET A 513 7.58 18.51 1.90
C MET A 513 6.96 18.67 3.29
N LEU A 514 5.77 18.10 3.54
CA LEU A 514 5.10 18.16 4.85
C LEU A 514 5.95 17.51 5.94
N LEU A 515 6.57 16.36 5.66
CA LEU A 515 7.44 15.65 6.61
C LEU A 515 8.69 16.46 7.00
N CYS A 516 9.21 17.29 6.08
CA CYS A 516 10.43 18.06 6.32
C CYS A 516 10.20 19.49 6.81
N SER A 517 9.06 20.10 6.48
CA SER A 517 8.84 21.54 6.67
C SER A 517 7.91 21.89 7.83
N LEU A 518 7.11 20.95 8.33
CA LEU A 518 6.20 21.24 9.44
C LEU A 518 6.95 21.29 10.79
N PRO A 519 6.67 22.28 11.67
CA PRO A 519 7.30 22.41 12.99
C PRO A 519 7.05 21.20 13.90
N GLU A 520 7.86 20.96 14.94
CA GLU A 520 7.71 19.77 15.83
C GLU A 520 6.32 19.60 16.48
N ASN A 521 5.52 20.66 16.56
CA ASN A 521 4.13 20.64 17.05
C ASN A 521 3.12 20.01 16.06
N SER A 522 3.53 19.77 14.82
CA SER A 522 2.74 19.11 13.76
C SER A 522 2.61 17.59 13.92
N ARG A 523 3.14 16.99 14.99
CA ARG A 523 2.83 15.61 15.44
C ARG A 523 1.34 15.38 15.77
N GLN A 524 0.57 16.44 15.66
CA GLN A 524 -0.87 16.45 15.79
C GLN A 524 -1.57 16.26 14.43
N LEU A 525 -0.86 16.23 13.29
CA LEU A 525 -1.44 16.00 11.97
C LEU A 525 -1.30 14.52 11.56
N ALA A 526 -2.41 13.79 11.46
CA ALA A 526 -2.43 12.46 10.86
C ALA A 526 -2.63 12.59 9.35
N ILE A 527 -1.74 12.00 8.54
CA ILE A 527 -1.80 12.11 7.08
C ILE A 527 -2.22 10.77 6.49
N HIS A 528 -3.35 10.78 5.78
CA HIS A 528 -3.90 9.62 5.09
C HIS A 528 -3.79 9.84 3.58
N THR A 529 -3.56 8.77 2.81
CA THR A 529 -3.54 8.85 1.34
C THR A 529 -4.58 7.93 0.74
N VAL A 530 -5.46 8.47 -0.09
CA VAL A 530 -6.43 7.70 -0.88
C VAL A 530 -5.98 7.73 -2.34
N ARG A 531 -5.60 6.58 -2.88
CA ARG A 531 -5.24 6.41 -4.30
C ARG A 531 -6.26 5.53 -4.97
N ARG A 532 -6.76 5.96 -6.13
CA ARG A 532 -7.71 5.17 -6.93
C ARG A 532 -7.24 5.12 -8.37
N SER A 533 -6.93 3.91 -8.83
CA SER A 533 -6.67 3.56 -10.23
C SER A 533 -7.89 2.82 -10.78
N GLY A 534 -8.61 3.40 -11.74
CA GLY A 534 -9.72 2.72 -12.41
C GLY A 534 -10.26 3.51 -13.58
N GLY A 535 -10.48 2.84 -14.72
CA GLY A 535 -11.14 3.41 -15.90
C GLY A 535 -12.62 3.75 -15.67
N THR A 536 -13.12 4.61 -16.57
CA THR A 536 -14.45 5.09 -16.98
C THR A 536 -15.52 5.39 -15.92
N PHE A 537 -15.55 4.73 -14.77
CA PHE A 537 -16.53 4.96 -13.71
C PHE A 537 -15.85 4.86 -12.33
N MET A 538 -15.40 6.00 -11.82
CA MET A 538 -15.03 6.12 -10.41
C MET A 538 -16.29 6.25 -9.56
N ASP A 539 -16.49 5.32 -8.63
CA ASP A 539 -17.56 5.38 -7.63
C ASP A 539 -17.25 6.47 -6.59
N GLU A 540 -17.71 7.68 -6.88
CA GLU A 540 -17.62 8.86 -6.02
C GLU A 540 -18.20 8.64 -4.61
N GLU A 541 -19.22 7.78 -4.46
CA GLU A 541 -19.81 7.48 -3.16
C GLU A 541 -18.85 6.65 -2.32
N LYS A 542 -18.23 5.63 -2.91
CA LYS A 542 -17.23 4.81 -2.24
C LYS A 542 -15.99 5.63 -1.85
N VAL A 543 -15.51 6.50 -2.74
CA VAL A 543 -14.36 7.37 -2.45
C VAL A 543 -14.69 8.36 -1.34
N SER A 544 -15.88 8.97 -1.37
CA SER A 544 -16.31 9.90 -0.32
C SER A 544 -16.45 9.21 1.04
N LYS A 545 -17.04 8.01 1.09
CA LYS A 545 -17.17 7.22 2.33
C LYS A 545 -15.80 6.86 2.93
N GLU A 546 -14.84 6.50 2.10
CA GLU A 546 -13.47 6.23 2.54
C GLU A 546 -12.77 7.48 3.07
N ILE A 547 -12.90 8.63 2.40
CA ILE A 547 -12.31 9.89 2.88
C ILE A 547 -12.92 10.27 4.23
N LEU A 548 -14.24 10.17 4.36
CA LEU A 548 -14.98 10.54 5.57
C LEU A 548 -14.72 9.58 6.75
N SER A 549 -14.34 8.32 6.50
CA SER A 549 -14.01 7.38 7.58
C SER A 549 -12.77 7.78 8.38
N PHE A 550 -11.93 8.66 7.82
CA PHE A 550 -10.78 9.25 8.52
C PHE A 550 -11.14 10.49 9.34
N SER A 551 -12.40 10.92 9.36
CA SER A 551 -12.85 12.15 10.03
C SER A 551 -11.96 13.37 9.70
N PRO A 552 -11.87 13.78 8.41
CA PRO A 552 -10.89 14.75 7.96
C PRO A 552 -11.18 16.19 8.40
N ASP A 553 -10.14 16.90 8.82
CA ASP A 553 -10.12 18.35 8.99
C ASP A 553 -9.68 19.08 7.72
N ILE A 554 -8.79 18.44 6.95
CA ILE A 554 -8.27 18.94 5.68
C ILE A 554 -8.36 17.80 4.65
N VAL A 555 -8.94 18.09 3.50
CA VAL A 555 -8.90 17.19 2.33
C VAL A 555 -8.22 17.92 1.19
N ALA A 556 -7.15 17.34 0.64
CA ALA A 556 -6.46 17.86 -0.52
C ALA A 556 -6.63 16.92 -1.72
N LEU A 557 -7.24 17.44 -2.78
CA LEU A 557 -7.51 16.70 -4.01
C LEU A 557 -6.48 17.07 -5.08
N SER A 558 -5.76 16.08 -5.60
CA SER A 558 -4.93 16.20 -6.81
C SER A 558 -5.82 16.08 -8.05
N VAL A 559 -6.18 17.22 -8.65
CA VAL A 559 -7.16 17.32 -9.73
C VAL A 559 -6.47 17.40 -11.09
N LYS A 560 -6.80 16.45 -11.97
CA LYS A 560 -6.40 16.42 -13.38
C LYS A 560 -7.61 16.77 -14.24
N GLU A 561 -7.40 17.18 -15.49
CA GLU A 561 -8.52 17.54 -16.39
C GLU A 561 -9.56 16.42 -16.52
N GLN A 562 -9.10 15.18 -16.43
CA GLN A 562 -9.92 13.97 -16.54
C GLN A 562 -10.73 13.68 -15.27
N SER A 563 -10.22 14.08 -14.10
CA SER A 563 -10.83 13.80 -12.80
C SER A 563 -11.60 14.99 -12.22
N LEU A 564 -11.70 16.11 -12.95
CA LEU A 564 -12.28 17.34 -12.44
C LEU A 564 -13.72 17.16 -11.96
N LYS A 565 -14.56 16.45 -12.72
CA LYS A 565 -15.97 16.18 -12.33
C LYS A 565 -16.04 15.37 -11.04
N THR A 566 -15.38 14.20 -11.01
CA THR A 566 -15.32 13.34 -9.81
C THR A 566 -14.76 14.09 -8.60
N ALA A 567 -13.71 14.90 -8.77
CA ALA A 567 -13.15 15.69 -7.69
C ALA A 567 -14.15 16.72 -7.13
N LYS A 568 -14.96 17.35 -7.99
CA LYS A 568 -16.05 18.25 -7.57
C LYS A 568 -17.15 17.51 -6.82
N ASP A 569 -17.58 16.35 -7.31
CA ASP A 569 -18.65 15.59 -6.70
C ASP A 569 -18.23 15.01 -5.34
N VAL A 570 -16.98 14.53 -5.22
CA VAL A 570 -16.37 14.14 -3.94
C VAL A 570 -16.25 15.34 -3.00
N ALA A 571 -15.74 16.48 -3.47
CA ALA A 571 -15.62 17.70 -2.66
C ALA A 571 -16.98 18.17 -2.11
N ARG A 572 -18.02 18.17 -2.97
CA ARG A 572 -19.39 18.53 -2.57
C ARG A 572 -19.91 17.62 -1.46
N ARG A 573 -19.80 16.30 -1.61
CA ARG A 573 -20.22 15.31 -0.60
C ARG A 573 -19.48 15.48 0.73
N ILE A 574 -18.19 15.82 0.69
CA ILE A 574 -17.41 16.12 1.90
C ILE A 574 -17.97 17.37 2.58
N LYS A 575 -18.23 18.46 1.84
CA LYS A 575 -18.78 19.70 2.40
C LYS A 575 -20.20 19.54 2.95
N GLU A 576 -21.02 18.69 2.33
CA GLU A 576 -22.38 18.36 2.80
C GLU A 576 -22.37 17.63 4.15
N GLN A 577 -21.37 16.78 4.40
CA GLN A 577 -21.26 16.00 5.64
C GLN A 577 -20.42 16.71 6.72
N ASN A 578 -19.42 17.49 6.31
CA ASN A 578 -18.54 18.25 7.18
C ASN A 578 -18.21 19.62 6.56
N GLU A 579 -19.07 20.61 6.83
CA GLU A 579 -18.89 21.98 6.33
C GLU A 579 -17.62 22.65 6.89
N ARG A 580 -17.14 22.22 8.06
CA ARG A 580 -15.91 22.73 8.70
C ARG A 580 -14.63 22.19 8.07
N CYS A 581 -14.69 21.09 7.32
CA CYS A 581 -13.53 20.55 6.61
C CYS A 581 -13.00 21.58 5.60
N LEU A 582 -11.68 21.79 5.59
CA LEU A 582 -10.97 22.58 4.60
C LEU A 582 -10.73 21.70 3.36
N VAL A 583 -11.40 22.00 2.25
CA VAL A 583 -11.26 21.26 1.00
C VAL A 583 -10.41 22.04 0.00
N VAL A 584 -9.25 21.49 -0.34
CA VAL A 584 -8.22 22.09 -1.18
C VAL A 584 -8.13 21.37 -2.51
N ALA A 585 -8.18 22.09 -3.64
CA ALA A 585 -7.88 21.52 -4.95
C ALA A 585 -6.50 22.00 -5.45
N GLY A 586 -5.67 21.06 -5.88
CA GLY A 586 -4.42 21.32 -6.59
C GLY A 586 -4.29 20.45 -7.84
N GLY A 587 -3.10 20.43 -8.44
CA GLY A 587 -2.82 19.58 -9.60
C GLY A 587 -3.06 20.26 -10.96
N GLN A 588 -2.91 19.48 -12.03
CA GLN A 588 -2.81 20.00 -13.40
C GLN A 588 -4.06 20.74 -13.90
N ALA A 589 -5.26 20.47 -13.36
CA ALA A 589 -6.49 21.16 -13.77
C ALA A 589 -6.65 22.54 -13.12
N VAL A 590 -5.94 22.83 -12.03
CA VAL A 590 -6.13 24.05 -11.23
C VAL A 590 -5.29 25.17 -11.82
N ALA A 591 -5.91 25.98 -12.68
CA ALA A 591 -5.26 27.01 -13.47
C ALA A 591 -6.17 28.25 -13.66
N PRO A 592 -5.64 29.48 -13.68
CA PRO A 592 -6.43 30.67 -14.02
C PRO A 592 -6.89 30.67 -15.49
N PRO A 593 -8.07 31.23 -15.83
CA PRO A 593 -9.11 31.69 -14.91
C PRO A 593 -9.76 30.50 -14.19
N PHE A 594 -10.15 30.70 -12.91
CA PHE A 594 -10.67 29.64 -12.04
C PHE A 594 -12.21 29.51 -12.08
N ASP A 595 -12.85 30.00 -13.14
CA ASP A 595 -14.31 29.98 -13.34
C ASP A 595 -14.92 28.58 -13.28
N ARG A 596 -14.13 27.55 -13.61
CA ARG A 596 -14.52 26.14 -13.51
C ARG A 596 -14.57 25.62 -12.08
N PHE A 597 -14.14 26.36 -11.06
CA PHE A 597 -14.17 25.93 -9.65
C PHE A 597 -15.17 26.77 -8.87
N SER A 598 -15.87 26.14 -7.92
CA SER A 598 -16.88 26.82 -7.08
C SER A 598 -16.40 26.89 -5.63
N SER A 599 -16.64 28.03 -4.97
CA SER A 599 -16.39 28.19 -3.53
C SER A 599 -17.35 27.36 -2.66
N ARG A 600 -18.39 26.76 -3.25
CA ARG A 600 -19.26 25.79 -2.56
C ARG A 600 -18.59 24.41 -2.42
N GLU A 601 -17.67 24.08 -3.33
CA GLU A 601 -17.01 22.78 -3.39
C GLU A 601 -15.61 22.86 -2.74
N PHE A 602 -14.90 23.96 -2.96
CA PHE A 602 -13.52 24.14 -2.52
C PHE A 602 -13.37 25.41 -1.68
N ASP A 603 -12.55 25.34 -0.63
CA ASP A 603 -12.22 26.47 0.23
C ASP A 603 -11.00 27.25 -0.33
N CYS A 604 -10.02 26.55 -0.90
CA CYS A 604 -8.89 27.19 -1.59
C CYS A 604 -8.36 26.36 -2.76
N LEU A 605 -7.72 27.04 -3.72
CA LEU A 605 -7.11 26.43 -4.90
C LEU A 605 -5.60 26.65 -4.89
N VAL A 606 -4.82 25.63 -5.27
CA VAL A 606 -3.36 25.71 -5.39
C VAL A 606 -2.97 25.68 -6.87
N CYS A 607 -2.45 26.79 -7.39
CA CYS A 607 -1.93 26.92 -8.77
C CYS A 607 -0.42 26.65 -8.83
N GLY A 608 0.04 25.90 -9.83
CA GLY A 608 1.48 25.76 -10.10
C GLY A 608 2.17 24.76 -9.18
N ASN A 609 3.30 25.12 -8.57
CA ASN A 609 4.02 24.20 -7.67
C ASN A 609 3.40 24.23 -6.28
N GLY A 610 2.75 23.13 -5.92
CA GLY A 610 1.95 23.02 -4.71
C GLY A 610 2.73 22.59 -3.46
N GLU A 611 3.98 22.15 -3.56
CA GLU A 611 4.71 21.59 -2.41
C GLU A 611 4.84 22.60 -1.26
N LEU A 612 5.40 23.78 -1.54
CA LEU A 612 5.58 24.82 -0.54
C LEU A 612 4.23 25.44 -0.14
N ALA A 613 3.41 25.80 -1.13
CA ALA A 613 2.12 26.43 -0.90
C ALA A 613 1.19 25.55 -0.04
N PHE A 614 1.15 24.24 -0.29
CA PHE A 614 0.36 23.32 0.51
C PHE A 614 0.94 23.13 1.92
N SER A 615 2.27 23.08 2.06
CA SER A 615 2.91 23.07 3.38
C SER A 615 2.57 24.33 4.18
N GLU A 616 2.51 25.50 3.54
CA GLU A 616 2.09 26.75 4.17
C GLU A 616 0.60 26.75 4.50
N ILE A 617 -0.28 26.25 3.62
CA ILE A 617 -1.72 26.08 3.93
C ILE A 617 -1.89 25.24 5.20
N VAL A 618 -1.25 24.06 5.24
CA VAL A 618 -1.35 23.16 6.39
C VAL A 618 -0.80 23.85 7.65
N GLY A 619 0.37 24.51 7.55
CA GLY A 619 0.97 25.23 8.68
C GLY A 619 0.08 26.36 9.22
N HIS A 620 -0.39 27.25 8.36
CA HIS A 620 -1.23 28.40 8.74
C HIS A 620 -2.60 27.97 9.27
N TYR A 621 -3.27 27.04 8.59
CA TYR A 621 -4.56 26.53 9.03
C TYR A 621 -4.46 25.79 10.36
N PHE A 622 -3.37 25.04 10.56
CA PHE A 622 -3.10 24.33 11.81
C PHE A 622 -2.79 25.30 12.96
N LEU A 623 -1.87 26.26 12.76
CA LEU A 623 -1.44 27.21 13.79
C LEU A 623 -2.53 28.20 14.19
N SER A 624 -3.44 28.55 13.29
CA SER A 624 -4.55 29.47 13.55
C SER A 624 -5.75 28.81 14.24
N GLY A 625 -5.71 27.50 14.52
CA GLY A 625 -6.88 26.83 15.06
C GLY A 625 -8.02 26.66 14.04
N GLY A 626 -7.73 26.71 12.74
CA GLY A 626 -8.70 26.40 11.67
C GLY A 626 -9.39 27.61 11.07
N GLU A 627 -8.79 28.78 11.22
CA GLU A 627 -9.29 30.02 10.62
C GLU A 627 -8.88 30.06 9.15
N ARG A 628 -9.86 30.21 8.25
CA ARG A 628 -9.64 30.24 6.80
C ARG A 628 -8.97 31.54 6.35
N GLU A 629 -9.17 32.60 7.12
CA GLU A 629 -8.59 33.93 6.95
C GLU A 629 -7.06 33.88 7.04
N SER A 630 -6.51 32.93 7.80
CA SER A 630 -5.07 32.72 7.94
C SER A 630 -4.35 32.33 6.65
N LEU A 631 -5.11 31.92 5.62
CA LEU A 631 -4.59 31.52 4.30
C LEU A 631 -4.28 32.70 3.37
N SER A 632 -4.67 33.91 3.75
CA SER A 632 -4.40 35.10 2.94
C SER A 632 -2.91 35.40 2.86
N GLY A 633 -2.45 35.82 1.68
CA GLY A 633 -1.03 36.13 1.43
C GLY A 633 -0.14 34.95 1.05
N ILE A 634 -0.61 33.70 1.19
CA ILE A 634 0.18 32.51 0.79
C ILE A 634 0.38 32.50 -0.73
N PRO A 635 1.63 32.48 -1.24
CA PRO A 635 1.89 32.42 -2.67
C PRO A 635 1.31 31.17 -3.33
N ASN A 636 0.96 31.27 -4.61
CA ASN A 636 0.37 30.19 -5.41
C ASN A 636 -1.02 29.69 -4.94
N VAL A 637 -1.61 30.31 -3.91
CA VAL A 637 -2.96 29.99 -3.41
C VAL A 637 -3.97 31.01 -3.95
N ALA A 638 -5.13 30.53 -4.38
CA ALA A 638 -6.29 31.36 -4.71
C ALA A 638 -7.43 31.13 -3.70
N LEU A 639 -8.01 32.23 -3.22
CA LEU A 639 -9.09 32.26 -2.24
C LEU A 639 -10.35 32.89 -2.85
N PRO A 640 -11.55 32.54 -2.38
CA PRO A 640 -12.79 33.15 -2.85
C PRO A 640 -12.85 34.65 -2.50
N GLY A 641 -13.39 35.46 -3.41
CA GLY A 641 -13.61 36.89 -3.24
C GLY A 641 -14.88 37.35 -3.95
N ALA A 642 -15.22 38.64 -3.81
CA ALA A 642 -16.49 39.21 -4.30
C ALA A 642 -16.71 39.09 -5.82
N LEU A 643 -15.63 38.99 -6.61
CA LEU A 643 -15.65 38.84 -8.07
C LEU A 643 -15.21 37.44 -8.54
N GLY A 644 -15.19 36.45 -7.64
CA GLY A 644 -14.67 35.10 -7.89
C GLY A 644 -13.32 34.84 -7.21
N TRP A 645 -12.57 33.86 -7.70
CA TRP A 645 -11.29 33.47 -7.11
C TRP A 645 -10.19 34.51 -7.29
N ARG A 646 -9.51 34.87 -6.21
CA ARG A 646 -8.37 35.80 -6.19
C ARG A 646 -7.08 35.07 -5.83
N LEU A 647 -6.18 34.95 -6.82
CA LEU A 647 -4.81 34.48 -6.61
C LEU A 647 -4.05 35.50 -5.76
N GLN A 648 -3.43 35.07 -4.66
CA GLN A 648 -2.76 35.97 -3.71
C GLN A 648 -1.48 36.56 -4.32
N SER A 649 -0.56 35.69 -4.75
CA SER A 649 0.67 36.02 -5.48
C SER A 649 1.20 34.78 -6.20
N THR A 650 2.26 34.89 -6.99
CA THR A 650 2.95 33.72 -7.56
C THR A 650 4.42 33.69 -7.19
N LEU A 651 4.91 32.51 -6.81
CA LEU A 651 6.31 32.29 -6.46
C LEU A 651 6.84 31.02 -7.15
N PRO A 652 7.93 31.11 -7.94
CA PRO A 652 8.58 29.93 -8.50
C PRO A 652 9.30 29.14 -7.39
N ILE A 653 9.26 27.81 -7.46
CA ILE A 653 9.98 26.93 -6.53
C ILE A 653 11.35 26.57 -7.10
N ASN A 654 12.36 26.46 -6.24
CA ASN A 654 13.63 25.83 -6.60
C ASN A 654 13.48 24.31 -6.46
N LEU A 655 13.57 23.55 -7.56
CA LEU A 655 13.42 22.09 -7.50
C LEU A 655 14.44 21.43 -6.58
N ASN A 656 15.63 22.00 -6.44
CA ASN A 656 16.70 21.45 -5.60
C ASN A 656 16.39 21.54 -4.10
N THR A 657 15.45 22.38 -3.68
CA THR A 657 15.05 22.51 -2.28
C THR A 657 13.88 21.61 -1.91
N ILE A 658 13.26 20.93 -2.88
CA ILE A 658 12.16 20.00 -2.62
C ILE A 658 12.74 18.70 -2.03
N PRO A 659 12.24 18.20 -0.89
CA PRO A 659 12.66 16.91 -0.36
C PRO A 659 12.32 15.76 -1.32
N SER A 660 13.27 14.84 -1.52
CA SER A 660 13.08 13.69 -2.42
C SER A 660 12.17 12.64 -1.78
N PRO A 661 11.06 12.23 -2.43
CA PRO A 661 10.26 11.09 -1.96
C PRO A 661 11.03 9.76 -2.05
N LEU A 662 12.00 9.64 -2.98
CA LEU A 662 12.84 8.45 -3.12
C LEU A 662 13.84 8.33 -1.97
N ASN A 663 14.40 9.46 -1.52
CA ASN A 663 15.28 9.52 -0.35
C ASN A 663 14.56 9.15 0.94
N LEU A 664 13.29 9.55 1.06
CA LEU A 664 12.42 9.20 2.20
C LEU A 664 11.83 7.78 2.11
N ARG A 665 12.18 7.01 1.06
CA ARG A 665 11.73 5.63 0.85
C ARG A 665 10.20 5.47 0.83
N LEU A 666 9.51 6.48 0.30
CA LEU A 666 8.05 6.47 0.16
C LEU A 666 7.55 5.58 -0.99
N LEU A 667 8.47 5.02 -1.77
CA LEU A 667 8.23 4.08 -2.86
C LEU A 667 9.14 2.87 -2.71
N GLN A 668 8.65 1.68 -3.06
CA GLN A 668 9.42 0.44 -3.05
C GLN A 668 9.22 -0.34 -4.35
N ASN A 669 10.32 -0.76 -4.97
CA ASN A 669 10.39 -1.63 -6.15
C ASN A 669 9.46 -1.23 -7.34
N PRO A 670 9.42 0.04 -7.78
CA PRO A 670 8.60 0.42 -8.93
C PRO A 670 9.13 -0.23 -10.21
N GLU A 671 8.23 -0.73 -11.08
CA GLU A 671 8.65 -1.30 -12.37
C GLU A 671 9.19 -0.22 -13.31
N ASN A 672 8.49 0.91 -13.43
CA ASN A 672 8.92 2.07 -14.20
C ASN A 672 8.81 3.35 -13.35
N LEU A 673 9.93 4.03 -13.17
CA LEU A 673 10.05 5.27 -12.44
C LEU A 673 10.37 6.42 -13.40
N PHE A 674 9.54 7.46 -13.41
CA PHE A 674 9.78 8.65 -14.22
C PHE A 674 10.35 9.76 -13.35
N ILE A 675 11.45 10.39 -13.76
CA ILE A 675 12.07 11.51 -13.06
C ILE A 675 12.09 12.71 -14.00
N ALA A 676 11.42 13.79 -13.61
CA ALA A 676 11.34 14.99 -14.42
C ALA A 676 12.62 15.83 -14.24
N VAL A 677 13.40 16.00 -15.30
CA VAL A 677 14.65 16.79 -15.26
C VAL A 677 14.37 18.28 -15.07
N SER A 678 13.28 18.74 -15.66
CA SER A 678 12.82 20.12 -15.60
C SER A 678 11.31 20.16 -15.49
N ARG A 679 10.80 21.21 -14.82
CA ARG A 679 9.36 21.49 -14.77
C ARG A 679 9.07 22.72 -15.65
N ARG A 680 7.89 22.71 -16.27
CA ARG A 680 7.27 23.69 -17.20
C ARG A 680 7.51 23.47 -18.71
N CYS A 681 6.57 24.00 -19.51
CA CYS A 681 6.61 24.04 -20.98
C CYS A 681 6.62 25.50 -21.47
N ILE A 682 7.50 25.83 -22.42
CA ILE A 682 7.64 27.18 -23.00
C ILE A 682 6.41 27.65 -23.79
N ARG A 683 5.45 26.75 -24.09
CA ARG A 683 4.16 27.10 -24.72
C ARG A 683 3.15 27.76 -23.77
N GLY A 684 3.50 28.00 -22.51
CA GLY A 684 2.66 28.80 -21.59
C GLY A 684 1.35 28.11 -21.21
N CYS A 685 1.39 26.81 -20.87
CA CYS A 685 0.19 26.14 -20.37
C CYS A 685 -0.30 26.85 -19.08
N PRO A 686 -1.59 27.18 -18.94
CA PRO A 686 -2.13 27.92 -17.81
C PRO A 686 -2.04 27.27 -16.43
N SER A 687 -2.08 25.94 -16.33
CA SER A 687 -1.76 25.25 -15.06
C SER A 687 -0.30 25.40 -14.65
N CYS A 688 0.50 25.89 -15.59
CA CYS A 688 1.91 26.17 -15.51
C CYS A 688 2.20 27.68 -15.67
N GLU A 689 1.19 28.54 -15.92
CA GLU A 689 1.35 29.99 -16.17
C GLU A 689 1.90 30.72 -14.95
N CYS A 690 1.66 30.19 -13.75
CA CYS A 690 2.04 30.85 -12.49
C CYS A 690 3.57 31.10 -12.36
N ALA A 691 4.46 30.47 -13.14
CA ALA A 691 5.90 30.56 -12.92
C ALA A 691 6.76 30.96 -14.14
N ARG A 692 6.61 32.12 -14.79
CA ARG A 692 7.34 32.67 -15.99
C ARG A 692 8.71 32.07 -16.48
N ARG A 693 9.56 31.42 -15.67
CA ARG A 693 10.85 30.74 -16.02
C ARG A 693 10.82 29.21 -15.87
N VAL A 694 11.56 28.47 -16.72
CA VAL A 694 11.77 27.00 -16.56
C VAL A 694 12.65 26.74 -15.34
N THR A 695 12.27 25.77 -14.50
CA THR A 695 13.03 25.36 -13.31
C THR A 695 13.60 23.95 -13.51
N ARG A 696 14.87 23.73 -13.17
CA ARG A 696 15.60 22.48 -13.39
C ARG A 696 16.21 21.95 -12.11
N PHE A 697 16.32 20.63 -12.01
CA PHE A 697 17.25 20.04 -11.07
C PHE A 697 18.70 20.39 -11.46
N SER A 698 19.56 20.54 -10.46
CA SER A 698 21.00 20.52 -10.67
C SER A 698 21.43 19.11 -11.07
N ALA A 699 22.59 18.98 -11.70
CA ALA A 699 23.12 17.67 -12.08
C ALA A 699 23.37 16.78 -10.84
N GLU A 700 23.80 17.40 -9.74
CA GLU A 700 24.06 16.74 -8.46
C GLU A 700 22.76 16.23 -7.85
N ARG A 701 21.69 17.05 -7.86
CA ARG A 701 20.40 16.62 -7.35
C ARG A 701 19.79 15.52 -8.21
N LEU A 702 19.85 15.64 -9.54
CA LEU A 702 19.36 14.60 -10.44
C LEU A 702 20.14 13.29 -10.26
N ALA A 703 21.46 13.34 -10.05
CA ALA A 703 22.27 12.16 -9.74
C ALA A 703 21.83 11.47 -8.44
N LEU A 704 21.46 12.25 -7.41
CA LEU A 704 20.93 11.70 -6.15
C LEU A 704 19.59 11.00 -6.35
N GLU A 705 18.67 11.55 -7.16
CA GLU A 705 17.40 10.88 -7.47
C GLU A 705 17.63 9.54 -8.19
N ILE A 706 18.56 9.49 -9.15
CA ILE A 706 18.91 8.27 -9.88
C ILE A 706 19.50 7.20 -8.95
N LEU A 707 20.41 7.59 -8.04
CA LEU A 707 20.98 6.66 -7.06
C LEU A 707 19.91 6.18 -6.07
N ASN A 708 19.04 7.08 -5.60
CA ASN A 708 17.93 6.69 -4.73
C ASN A 708 16.96 5.73 -5.42
N ALA A 709 16.72 5.91 -6.72
CA ALA A 709 15.93 4.98 -7.53
C ALA A 709 16.56 3.57 -7.58
N GLY A 710 17.89 3.49 -7.69
CA GLY A 710 18.62 2.21 -7.64
C GLY A 710 18.51 1.54 -6.27
N GLU A 711 18.63 2.32 -5.18
CA GLU A 711 18.49 1.81 -3.80
C GLU A 711 17.09 1.27 -3.49
N ILE A 712 16.04 1.87 -4.04
CA ILE A 712 14.66 1.34 -3.93
C ILE A 712 14.34 0.25 -4.96
N LYS A 713 15.37 -0.23 -5.68
CA LYS A 713 15.30 -1.28 -6.71
C LYS A 713 14.26 -0.99 -7.80
N ALA A 714 14.23 0.26 -8.29
CA ALA A 714 13.45 0.58 -9.48
C ALA A 714 13.99 -0.22 -10.68
N HIS A 715 13.12 -0.97 -11.36
CA HIS A 715 13.54 -1.83 -12.48
C HIS A 715 13.94 -0.98 -13.71
N LYS A 716 13.15 0.05 -14.03
CA LYS A 716 13.45 1.02 -15.09
C LYS A 716 13.31 2.46 -14.58
N VAL A 717 14.30 3.30 -14.85
CA VAL A 717 14.29 4.73 -14.58
C VAL A 717 14.30 5.50 -15.89
N CYS A 718 13.32 6.38 -16.09
CA CYS A 718 13.18 7.18 -17.30
C CYS A 718 13.29 8.68 -16.97
N LEU A 719 14.31 9.34 -17.52
CA LEU A 719 14.54 10.77 -17.33
C LEU A 719 13.74 11.57 -18.35
N VAL A 720 12.77 12.37 -17.88
CA VAL A 720 11.84 13.10 -18.74
C VAL A 720 12.27 14.56 -18.85
N THR A 721 12.48 15.04 -20.08
CA THR A 721 12.86 16.44 -20.35
C THR A 721 11.65 17.36 -20.53
N GLY A 722 11.88 18.67 -20.40
CA GLY A 722 10.92 19.71 -20.71
C GLY A 722 10.82 20.02 -22.22
N ALA A 723 9.85 20.85 -22.59
CA ALA A 723 9.50 21.07 -24.00
C ALA A 723 10.51 21.91 -24.83
N LYS A 724 10.79 21.42 -26.05
CA LYS A 724 11.43 21.98 -27.28
C LYS A 724 12.44 23.15 -27.25
N ARG A 725 12.27 24.25 -26.51
CA ARG A 725 13.19 25.43 -26.61
C ARG A 725 14.40 25.35 -25.67
N ASP A 726 14.38 24.40 -24.74
CA ASP A 726 15.27 24.34 -23.58
C ASP A 726 15.91 22.94 -23.40
N LEU A 727 15.76 22.11 -24.44
CA LEU A 727 16.07 20.69 -24.49
C LEU A 727 17.58 20.40 -24.38
N ASP A 728 18.42 21.17 -25.07
CA ASP A 728 19.88 20.95 -25.04
C ASP A 728 20.47 21.21 -23.64
N GLN A 729 19.84 22.09 -22.85
CA GLN A 729 20.26 22.31 -21.47
C GLN A 729 19.87 21.14 -20.56
N ASP A 730 18.69 20.56 -20.75
CA ASP A 730 18.28 19.34 -20.03
C ASP A 730 19.22 18.17 -20.36
N ILE A 731 19.59 18.01 -21.64
CA ILE A 731 20.56 17.00 -22.08
C ILE A 731 21.92 17.19 -21.39
N LYS A 732 22.40 18.44 -21.26
CA LYS A 732 23.65 18.75 -20.52
C LYS A 732 23.56 18.38 -19.04
N VAL A 733 22.43 18.63 -18.39
CA VAL A 733 22.21 18.27 -16.98
C VAL A 733 22.18 16.75 -16.81
N ILE A 734 21.45 16.04 -17.66
CA ILE A 734 21.41 14.56 -17.67
C ILE A 734 22.82 13.99 -17.84
N TYR A 735 23.58 14.51 -18.81
CA TYR A 735 24.95 14.06 -19.08
C TYR A 735 25.85 14.16 -17.85
N ARG A 736 25.83 15.31 -17.16
CA ARG A 736 26.61 15.55 -15.93
C ARG A 736 26.15 14.66 -14.78
N ALA A 737 24.84 14.50 -14.62
CA ALA A 737 24.26 13.64 -13.59
C ALA A 737 24.69 12.18 -13.78
N LEU A 738 24.52 11.62 -14.99
CA LEU A 738 24.92 10.25 -15.29
C LEU A 738 26.43 10.04 -15.17
N SER A 739 27.24 11.00 -15.62
CA SER A 739 28.70 10.95 -15.41
C SER A 739 29.05 10.84 -13.93
N THR A 740 28.31 11.54 -13.06
CA THR A 740 28.49 11.46 -11.60
C THR A 740 28.01 10.12 -11.04
N VAL A 741 26.85 9.63 -11.45
CA VAL A 741 26.27 8.34 -11.02
C VAL A 741 27.23 7.18 -11.32
N PHE A 742 27.69 7.09 -12.58
CA PHE A 742 28.54 5.99 -13.02
C PHE A 742 29.98 6.06 -12.47
N SER A 743 30.42 7.22 -11.97
CA SER A 743 31.71 7.33 -11.24
C SER A 743 31.70 6.65 -9.86
N ARG A 744 30.52 6.44 -9.24
CA ARG A 744 30.39 5.92 -7.87
C ARG A 744 30.27 4.39 -7.77
N GLN A 745 30.06 3.69 -8.89
CA GLN A 745 30.01 2.22 -9.05
C GLN A 745 29.01 1.40 -8.19
N LYS A 746 28.23 2.01 -7.28
CA LYS A 746 27.20 1.34 -6.46
C LYS A 746 25.85 2.06 -6.56
N GLY A 747 24.75 1.29 -6.48
CA GLY A 747 23.37 1.83 -6.43
C GLY A 747 22.83 2.34 -7.78
N ILE A 748 23.34 1.82 -8.91
CA ILE A 748 22.94 2.25 -10.25
C ILE A 748 21.73 1.42 -10.71
N PRO A 749 20.62 2.04 -11.18
CA PRO A 749 19.50 1.32 -11.76
C PRO A 749 19.91 0.45 -12.95
N GLU A 750 19.30 -0.73 -13.09
CA GLU A 750 19.63 -1.68 -14.17
C GLU A 750 19.29 -1.13 -15.56
N HIS A 751 18.24 -0.32 -15.67
CA HIS A 751 17.80 0.25 -16.94
C HIS A 751 17.50 1.75 -16.82
N ILE A 752 18.32 2.57 -17.47
CA ILE A 752 18.13 4.02 -17.56
C ILE A 752 17.73 4.40 -18.99
N GLY A 753 16.59 5.07 -19.13
CA GLY A 753 16.08 5.64 -20.38
C GLY A 753 15.96 7.16 -20.34
N ILE A 754 15.86 7.79 -21.51
CA ILE A 754 15.58 9.23 -21.64
C ILE A 754 14.33 9.42 -22.50
N TRP A 755 13.38 10.23 -22.01
CA TRP A 755 12.24 10.72 -22.77
C TRP A 755 12.45 12.19 -23.16
N LEU A 756 12.73 12.43 -24.43
CA LEU A 756 12.89 13.77 -25.01
C LEU A 756 11.54 14.35 -25.48
N GLN A 757 11.13 15.50 -24.93
CA GLN A 757 9.95 16.25 -25.41
C GLN A 757 10.33 17.22 -26.53
N GLY A 758 10.90 16.66 -27.59
CA GLY A 758 11.39 17.34 -28.76
C GLY A 758 12.54 16.56 -29.41
N ALA A 759 12.89 16.92 -30.64
CA ALA A 759 14.03 16.32 -31.32
C ALA A 759 15.31 17.14 -31.10
N SER A 760 16.43 16.44 -30.87
CA SER A 760 17.80 16.97 -30.79
C SER A 760 18.76 15.97 -31.44
N ASP A 761 19.78 16.49 -32.12
CA ASP A 761 20.91 15.76 -32.71
C ASP A 761 22.20 15.93 -31.88
N SER A 762 22.05 16.23 -30.59
CA SER A 762 23.16 16.46 -29.66
C SER A 762 24.10 15.25 -29.51
N GLU A 763 25.38 15.45 -29.81
CA GLU A 763 26.44 14.45 -29.65
C GLU A 763 26.61 13.96 -28.20
N LEU A 764 26.14 14.70 -27.19
CA LEU A 764 26.11 14.22 -25.80
C LEU A 764 25.23 12.97 -25.63
N ILE A 765 24.14 12.85 -26.40
CA ILE A 765 23.27 11.65 -26.37
C ILE A 765 24.04 10.46 -26.93
N ARG A 766 24.80 10.67 -28.02
CA ARG A 766 25.64 9.63 -28.62
C ARG A 766 26.72 9.17 -27.65
N ASP A 767 27.36 10.11 -26.94
CA ASP A 767 28.38 9.76 -25.94
C ASP A 767 27.79 8.96 -24.77
N MET A 768 26.60 9.34 -24.26
CA MET A 768 25.90 8.55 -23.22
C MET A 768 25.55 7.13 -23.67
N ALA A 769 25.10 6.98 -24.92
CA ALA A 769 24.83 5.67 -25.51
C ALA A 769 26.11 4.84 -25.63
N LYS A 770 27.20 5.42 -26.16
CA LYS A 770 28.51 4.75 -26.29
C LYS A 770 29.09 4.31 -24.95
N LYS A 771 28.92 5.11 -23.90
CA LYS A 771 29.37 4.81 -22.54
C LYS A 771 28.46 3.81 -21.81
N GLY A 772 27.32 3.43 -22.39
CA GLY A 772 26.35 2.53 -21.77
C GLY A 772 25.56 3.17 -20.62
N TYR A 773 25.56 4.49 -20.50
CA TYR A 773 24.82 5.20 -19.44
C TYR A 773 23.31 5.14 -19.64
N VAL A 774 22.88 5.03 -20.90
CA VAL A 774 21.47 5.03 -21.31
C VAL A 774 21.24 3.83 -22.20
N LYS A 775 20.14 3.11 -21.99
CA LYS A 775 19.72 1.93 -22.76
C LYS A 775 18.55 2.21 -23.69
N GLU A 776 17.83 3.31 -23.47
CA GLU A 776 16.63 3.66 -24.24
C GLU A 776 16.50 5.18 -24.45
N LEU A 777 16.05 5.57 -25.64
CA LEU A 777 15.72 6.93 -26.02
C LEU A 777 14.33 6.97 -26.68
N VAL A 778 13.41 7.71 -26.06
CA VAL A 778 12.08 8.00 -26.61
C VAL A 778 12.02 9.47 -27.00
N VAL A 779 11.67 9.77 -28.25
CA VAL A 779 11.59 11.13 -28.77
C VAL A 779 10.14 11.48 -29.09
N GLU A 780 9.51 12.36 -28.31
CA GLU A 780 8.16 12.84 -28.56
C GLU A 780 8.17 14.13 -29.38
N ILE A 781 7.54 14.10 -30.56
CA ILE A 781 7.46 15.24 -31.48
C ILE A 781 6.05 15.38 -32.07
N GLY A 782 5.73 16.59 -32.54
CA GLY A 782 4.61 16.77 -33.47
C GLY A 782 4.92 16.15 -34.84
N ALA A 783 4.00 16.29 -35.79
CA ALA A 783 4.25 15.86 -37.16
C ALA A 783 5.39 16.66 -37.82
N VAL A 784 6.02 16.04 -38.81
CA VAL A 784 6.96 16.60 -39.76
C VAL A 784 6.17 16.96 -41.01
N ARG A 785 6.34 18.18 -41.53
CA ARG A 785 5.72 18.59 -42.81
C ARG A 785 6.66 18.33 -43.97
N GLU A 786 6.09 17.98 -45.11
CA GLU A 786 6.81 18.08 -46.36
C GLU A 786 7.06 19.55 -46.67
N THR A 787 8.33 19.96 -46.72
CA THR A 787 8.74 21.36 -46.91
C THR A 787 9.65 21.48 -48.12
N ARG A 788 9.38 22.47 -48.97
CA ARG A 788 10.26 22.83 -50.10
C ARG A 788 11.45 23.69 -49.66
N LYS A 789 11.49 24.14 -48.40
CA LYS A 789 12.62 24.90 -47.85
C LYS A 789 13.79 23.94 -47.55
N PRO A 790 14.94 24.08 -48.23
CA PRO A 790 16.06 23.15 -48.09
C PRO A 790 16.58 23.03 -46.65
N GLU A 791 16.58 24.13 -45.89
CA GLU A 791 17.10 24.20 -44.52
C GLU A 791 16.28 23.37 -43.52
N GLU A 792 14.94 23.43 -43.60
CA GLU A 792 14.04 22.68 -42.71
C GLU A 792 14.04 21.19 -43.06
N ARG A 793 14.09 20.86 -44.36
CA ARG A 793 14.22 19.47 -44.85
C ARG A 793 15.53 18.85 -44.36
N SER A 794 16.64 19.56 -44.53
CA SER A 794 17.95 19.13 -44.04
C SER A 794 17.94 18.89 -42.53
N LYS A 795 17.22 19.70 -41.74
CA LYS A 795 17.10 19.50 -40.29
C LYS A 795 16.39 18.20 -39.90
N HIS A 796 15.26 17.88 -40.52
CA HIS A 796 14.53 16.63 -40.23
C HIS A 796 15.32 15.39 -40.66
N GLU A 797 15.98 15.44 -41.83
CA GLU A 797 16.85 14.37 -42.31
C GLU A 797 18.06 14.16 -41.39
N ARG A 798 18.69 15.24 -40.89
CA ARG A 798 19.77 15.14 -39.89
C ARG A 798 19.32 14.45 -38.61
N ILE A 799 18.17 14.83 -38.06
CA ILE A 799 17.61 14.20 -36.84
C ILE A 799 17.29 12.73 -37.09
N ALA A 800 16.64 12.38 -38.20
CA ALA A 800 16.31 10.99 -38.51
C ALA A 800 17.56 10.13 -38.72
N SER A 801 18.57 10.65 -39.43
CA SER A 801 19.87 9.99 -39.58
C SER A 801 20.57 9.80 -38.23
N PHE A 802 20.53 10.82 -37.37
CA PHE A 802 21.07 10.74 -36.01
C PHE A 802 20.39 9.64 -35.18
N LEU A 803 19.06 9.63 -35.12
CA LEU A 803 18.28 8.62 -34.38
C LEU A 803 18.49 7.21 -34.93
N SER A 804 18.52 7.06 -36.27
CA SER A 804 18.82 5.79 -36.93
C SER A 804 20.23 5.30 -36.56
N SER A 805 21.23 6.18 -36.50
CA SER A 805 22.58 5.81 -36.08
C SER A 805 22.65 5.32 -34.62
N LEU A 806 21.81 5.86 -33.74
CA LEU A 806 21.72 5.44 -32.33
C LEU A 806 21.04 4.09 -32.13
N SER A 807 20.16 3.67 -33.05
CA SER A 807 19.42 2.40 -32.96
C SER A 807 20.32 1.15 -32.94
N SER A 808 21.58 1.28 -33.37
CA SER A 808 22.60 0.24 -33.27
C SER A 808 23.16 0.03 -31.85
N MET A 809 23.00 1.02 -30.97
CA MET A 809 23.58 1.04 -29.61
C MET A 809 22.52 0.93 -28.51
N ILE A 810 21.35 1.56 -28.72
CA ILE A 810 20.29 1.67 -27.72
C ILE A 810 18.91 1.48 -28.36
N ASN A 811 17.89 1.22 -27.54
CA ASN A 811 16.52 1.18 -28.02
C ASN A 811 16.03 2.60 -28.34
N VAL A 812 15.72 2.91 -29.60
CA VAL A 812 15.28 4.24 -30.04
C VAL A 812 13.85 4.16 -30.55
N SER A 813 12.98 5.07 -30.13
CA SER A 813 11.63 5.22 -30.68
C SER A 813 11.20 6.68 -30.80
N VAL A 814 10.31 6.95 -31.75
CA VAL A 814 9.72 8.27 -31.97
C VAL A 814 8.23 8.21 -31.66
N THR A 815 7.74 9.04 -30.74
CA THR A 815 6.32 9.19 -30.44
C THR A 815 5.76 10.40 -31.21
N LEU A 816 4.87 10.14 -32.17
CA LEU A 816 4.17 11.17 -32.93
C LEU A 816 2.90 11.62 -32.20
N LEU A 817 2.79 12.92 -31.97
CA LEU A 817 1.60 13.57 -31.40
C LEU A 817 0.55 13.83 -32.49
N LEU A 818 -0.48 12.99 -32.55
CA LEU A 818 -1.61 13.16 -33.46
C LEU A 818 -2.50 14.33 -33.01
N GLY A 819 -2.83 15.24 -33.93
CA GLY A 819 -3.61 16.44 -33.65
C GLY A 819 -2.80 17.62 -33.09
N ALA A 820 -1.47 17.54 -33.13
CA ALA A 820 -0.60 18.64 -32.71
C ALA A 820 -0.92 19.97 -33.43
N PRO A 821 -0.85 21.13 -32.75
CA PRO A 821 -1.22 22.41 -33.34
C PRO A 821 -0.48 22.73 -34.64
N GLY A 822 -1.24 23.08 -35.68
CA GLY A 822 -0.69 23.46 -36.97
C GLY A 822 -0.11 22.30 -37.76
N TYR A 823 -0.61 21.07 -37.59
CA TYR A 823 -0.29 19.91 -38.41
C TYR A 823 -1.57 19.16 -38.81
N GLY A 824 -1.71 18.83 -40.09
CA GLY A 824 -2.86 18.14 -40.66
C GLY A 824 -2.71 16.61 -40.73
N ALA A 825 -3.72 15.93 -41.26
CA ALA A 825 -3.70 14.48 -41.49
C ALA A 825 -2.54 14.04 -42.40
N GLU A 826 -2.31 14.78 -43.50
CA GLU A 826 -1.23 14.46 -44.44
C GLU A 826 0.16 14.65 -43.82
N ASP A 827 0.34 15.68 -42.97
CA ASP A 827 1.58 15.89 -42.23
C ASP A 827 1.86 14.67 -41.34
N PHE A 828 0.83 14.13 -40.68
CA PHE A 828 0.97 12.94 -39.84
C PHE A 828 1.35 11.70 -40.68
N ARG A 829 0.66 11.43 -41.80
CA ARG A 829 0.97 10.29 -42.67
C ARG A 829 2.38 10.39 -43.24
N TYR A 830 2.75 11.58 -43.73
CA TYR A 830 4.11 11.87 -44.18
C TYR A 830 5.14 11.58 -43.09
N SER A 831 4.86 11.94 -41.84
CA SER A 831 5.76 11.67 -40.70
C SER A 831 5.97 10.18 -40.47
N VAL A 832 4.89 9.40 -40.54
CA VAL A 832 4.94 7.94 -40.40
C VAL A 832 5.86 7.35 -41.47
N ASP A 833 5.61 7.69 -42.75
CA ASP A 833 6.46 7.18 -43.84
C ASP A 833 7.89 7.73 -43.78
N PHE A 834 8.07 8.96 -43.32
CA PHE A 834 9.37 9.58 -43.19
C PHE A 834 10.24 8.82 -42.19
N PHE A 835 9.77 8.57 -40.97
CA PHE A 835 10.55 7.83 -39.97
C PHE A 835 10.68 6.33 -40.30
N ASP A 836 9.68 5.73 -40.94
CA ASP A 836 9.72 4.34 -41.40
C ASP A 836 10.84 4.11 -42.43
N ARG A 837 11.07 5.07 -43.35
CA ARG A 837 12.21 5.03 -44.30
C ARG A 837 13.58 4.97 -43.62
N TYR A 838 13.71 5.47 -42.39
CA TYR A 838 14.95 5.42 -41.60
C TYR A 838 15.01 4.22 -40.65
N GLY A 839 14.00 3.33 -40.69
CA GLY A 839 13.92 2.13 -39.85
C GLY A 839 13.68 2.42 -38.37
N ILE A 840 13.15 3.59 -38.02
CA ILE A 840 12.97 4.01 -36.62
C ILE A 840 11.58 3.56 -36.13
N PRO A 841 11.48 2.83 -35.00
CA PRO A 841 10.21 2.49 -34.38
C PRO A 841 9.36 3.73 -34.07
N ILE A 842 8.09 3.70 -34.46
CA ILE A 842 7.16 4.82 -34.31
C ILE A 842 6.06 4.42 -33.32
N ASN A 843 5.84 5.26 -32.31
CA ASN A 843 4.69 5.22 -31.41
C ASN A 843 3.74 6.36 -31.77
N MET A 844 2.47 6.24 -31.41
CA MET A 844 1.48 7.30 -31.63
C MET A 844 0.81 7.66 -30.32
N ARG A 845 0.62 8.96 -30.08
CA ARG A 845 -0.12 9.49 -28.94
C ARG A 845 -1.07 10.59 -29.39
N LEU A 846 -2.33 10.52 -28.97
CA LEU A 846 -3.30 11.57 -29.26
C LEU A 846 -3.02 12.82 -28.42
N LEU A 847 -3.12 14.00 -29.03
CA LEU A 847 -3.08 15.26 -28.31
C LEU A 847 -4.19 15.31 -27.27
N ARG A 848 -3.80 15.37 -25.99
CA ARG A 848 -4.74 15.46 -24.88
C ARG A 848 -5.16 16.90 -24.62
N ARG A 849 -6.40 17.06 -24.15
CA ARG A 849 -6.89 18.32 -23.62
C ARG A 849 -5.97 18.82 -22.49
N THR A 850 -5.53 20.07 -22.60
CA THR A 850 -4.84 20.80 -21.53
C THR A 850 -5.60 22.10 -21.26
N PRO A 851 -5.44 22.76 -20.09
CA PRO A 851 -6.09 24.04 -19.81
C PRO A 851 -5.83 25.13 -20.88
N ALA A 852 -4.70 25.05 -21.58
CA ALA A 852 -4.33 25.96 -22.66
C ALA A 852 -5.14 25.68 -23.93
N LEU A 853 -5.16 24.40 -24.33
CA LEU A 853 -5.84 23.95 -25.54
C LEU A 853 -7.36 24.05 -25.40
N ALA A 854 -7.89 23.80 -24.19
CA ALA A 854 -9.30 23.93 -23.88
C ALA A 854 -9.85 25.35 -24.04
N ARG A 855 -8.98 26.37 -23.96
CA ARG A 855 -9.34 27.79 -24.16
C ARG A 855 -9.24 28.24 -25.62
N SER A 856 -8.50 27.49 -26.43
CA SER A 856 -8.35 27.83 -27.83
C SER A 856 -9.63 27.48 -28.58
N ARG A 857 -10.11 28.40 -29.41
CA ARG A 857 -11.22 28.13 -30.35
C ARG A 857 -10.81 27.19 -31.50
N ASP A 858 -9.53 26.85 -31.57
CA ASP A 858 -8.95 26.07 -32.66
C ASP A 858 -9.02 24.56 -32.41
N PHE A 859 -9.50 24.14 -31.23
CA PHE A 859 -9.61 22.74 -30.82
C PHE A 859 -10.96 22.49 -30.14
N ILE A 860 -11.64 21.44 -30.60
CA ILE A 860 -12.89 20.92 -30.05
C ILE A 860 -12.57 19.57 -29.42
N PHE A 861 -12.96 19.40 -28.17
CA PHE A 861 -12.74 18.17 -27.39
C PHE A 861 -14.10 17.59 -26.99
N ALA A 862 -14.17 16.25 -26.91
CA ALA A 862 -15.40 15.55 -26.56
C ALA A 862 -15.98 16.00 -25.21
N PRO A 863 -17.30 16.13 -25.09
CA PRO A 863 -17.95 16.61 -23.87
C PRO A 863 -17.81 15.63 -22.70
N GLU A 864 -17.83 14.29 -22.88
CA GLU A 864 -17.46 13.28 -21.86
C GLU A 864 -17.09 11.92 -22.52
N PRO A 865 -16.11 11.14 -22.01
CA PRO A 865 -15.13 11.46 -20.96
C PRO A 865 -14.00 12.38 -21.48
N TRP A 866 -13.70 13.39 -20.67
CA TRP A 866 -13.10 14.69 -20.99
C TRP A 866 -11.64 14.74 -21.46
N VAL A 867 -11.25 14.11 -22.57
CA VAL A 867 -9.81 14.20 -22.97
C VAL A 867 -9.45 14.12 -24.43
N HIS A 868 -10.32 13.59 -25.28
CA HIS A 868 -9.92 13.28 -26.66
C HIS A 868 -10.26 14.44 -27.58
N LEU A 869 -9.29 14.81 -28.41
CA LEU A 869 -9.48 15.77 -29.49
C LEU A 869 -10.53 15.21 -30.45
N GLU A 870 -11.59 15.96 -30.71
CA GLU A 870 -12.59 15.61 -31.72
C GLU A 870 -12.30 16.31 -33.03
N GLU A 871 -11.93 17.58 -32.98
CA GLU A 871 -11.65 18.40 -34.15
C GLU A 871 -10.66 19.51 -33.80
N SER A 872 -9.90 19.97 -34.78
CA SER A 872 -9.11 21.19 -34.72
C SER A 872 -9.15 21.89 -36.08
N ARG A 873 -8.65 23.13 -36.16
CA ARG A 873 -8.52 23.84 -37.45
C ARG A 873 -7.79 23.06 -38.55
N ALA A 874 -6.96 22.08 -38.19
CA ALA A 874 -6.13 21.33 -39.13
C ALA A 874 -6.56 19.86 -39.32
N VAL A 875 -7.41 19.32 -38.45
CA VAL A 875 -7.71 17.87 -38.39
C VAL A 875 -9.13 17.66 -37.87
N SER A 876 -10.00 17.01 -38.65
CA SER A 876 -11.35 16.59 -38.23
C SER A 876 -11.37 15.24 -37.50
N ASN A 877 -12.51 14.83 -36.95
CA ASN A 877 -12.66 13.51 -36.32
C ASN A 877 -12.40 12.37 -37.33
N GLU A 878 -12.84 12.56 -38.58
CA GLU A 878 -12.63 11.61 -39.66
C GLU A 878 -11.14 11.51 -40.05
N ASP A 879 -10.43 12.64 -40.06
CA ASP A 879 -8.99 12.68 -40.27
C ASP A 879 -8.22 11.96 -39.16
N LEU A 880 -8.63 12.13 -37.89
CA LEU A 880 -8.03 11.43 -36.75
C LEU A 880 -8.19 9.91 -36.88
N ARG A 881 -9.39 9.44 -37.25
CA ARG A 881 -9.65 8.02 -37.54
C ARG A 881 -8.83 7.53 -38.72
N SER A 882 -8.75 8.33 -39.79
CA SER A 882 -7.98 7.99 -40.97
C SER A 882 -6.48 7.84 -40.67
N CYS A 883 -5.92 8.74 -39.85
CA CYS A 883 -4.53 8.67 -39.38
C CYS A 883 -4.27 7.45 -38.49
N ALA A 884 -5.20 7.15 -37.56
CA ALA A 884 -5.13 5.96 -36.72
C ALA A 884 -5.10 4.66 -37.55
N ASN A 885 -6.00 4.55 -38.53
CA ASN A 885 -6.04 3.42 -39.47
C ASN A 885 -4.77 3.31 -40.30
N TYR A 886 -4.27 4.44 -40.81
CA TYR A 886 -3.03 4.48 -41.57
C TYR A 886 -1.84 4.00 -40.75
N PHE A 887 -1.72 4.46 -39.51
CA PHE A 887 -0.65 4.07 -38.60
C PHE A 887 -0.68 2.56 -38.33
N ILE A 888 -1.84 1.99 -38.02
CA ILE A 888 -1.99 0.55 -37.73
C ILE A 888 -1.61 -0.31 -38.95
N ARG A 889 -2.01 0.09 -40.15
CA ARG A 889 -1.63 -0.60 -41.40
C ARG A 889 -0.12 -0.60 -41.65
N LYS A 890 0.57 0.44 -41.21
CA LYS A 890 2.02 0.65 -41.43
C LYS A 890 2.92 0.15 -40.30
N ALA A 891 2.39 -0.08 -39.11
CA ALA A 891 3.19 -0.37 -37.91
C ALA A 891 3.99 -1.69 -38.02
N ARG A 892 5.29 -1.61 -38.32
CA ARG A 892 6.22 -2.75 -38.31
C ARG A 892 6.74 -3.09 -36.91
N ARG A 893 7.01 -4.38 -36.68
CA ARG A 893 7.43 -4.96 -35.39
C ARG A 893 8.92 -4.69 -35.08
N LYS A 894 9.18 -3.93 -34.00
CA LYS A 894 10.21 -4.12 -32.96
C LYS A 894 9.86 -3.16 -31.81
N GLY A 895 9.13 -3.63 -30.79
CA GLY A 895 8.82 -2.87 -29.57
C GLY A 895 7.75 -1.75 -29.65
N ALA A 896 7.25 -1.39 -30.84
CA ALA A 896 6.39 -0.20 -31.06
C ALA A 896 4.90 -0.32 -30.63
N LEU A 897 4.44 -1.48 -30.14
CA LEU A 897 3.03 -1.69 -29.78
C LEU A 897 2.78 -1.85 -28.27
N SER A 898 3.83 -1.91 -27.43
CA SER A 898 3.66 -2.11 -25.98
C SER A 898 3.15 -0.86 -25.25
N ASP A 899 3.34 0.34 -25.83
CA ASP A 899 2.91 1.60 -25.21
C ASP A 899 1.66 2.23 -25.84
N PHE A 900 0.90 1.46 -26.63
CA PHE A 900 -0.47 1.86 -27.00
C PHE A 900 -1.39 2.02 -25.78
N THR A 901 -1.05 1.33 -24.69
CA THR A 901 -1.87 1.20 -23.48
C THR A 901 -1.42 2.05 -22.31
N THR A 902 -0.16 2.49 -22.28
CA THR A 902 0.47 2.90 -21.01
C THR A 902 0.23 4.38 -20.67
N LEU A 903 -0.31 5.15 -21.61
CA LEU A 903 -0.78 6.52 -21.38
C LEU A 903 -2.08 6.78 -22.15
N MET A 904 -3.06 5.87 -22.07
CA MET A 904 -4.45 6.12 -22.43
C MET A 904 -5.31 5.63 -21.24
N PRO A 905 -6.16 6.47 -20.62
CA PRO A 905 -7.24 5.95 -19.81
C PRO A 905 -8.04 4.99 -20.68
N GLU A 906 -8.56 3.92 -20.11
CA GLU A 906 -9.25 2.83 -20.79
C GLU A 906 -10.62 3.24 -21.40
N ASP A 907 -10.80 4.52 -21.75
CA ASP A 907 -12.10 5.20 -21.72
C ASP A 907 -12.54 5.87 -23.03
N VAL A 908 -11.83 5.61 -24.13
CA VAL A 908 -12.44 5.59 -25.46
C VAL A 908 -11.85 4.37 -26.15
N PRO A 909 -12.66 3.45 -26.70
CA PRO A 909 -12.10 2.37 -27.48
C PRO A 909 -11.42 3.03 -28.68
N PHE A 910 -10.09 3.12 -28.67
CA PHE A 910 -9.32 3.40 -29.88
C PHE A 910 -9.68 2.35 -30.96
N SER A 911 -10.15 1.16 -30.55
CA SER A 911 -10.84 0.18 -31.39
C SER A 911 -12.10 0.68 -32.10
N SER A 912 -12.72 1.79 -31.67
CA SER A 912 -13.83 2.44 -32.40
C SER A 912 -13.35 3.36 -33.53
N TRP A 913 -12.08 3.78 -33.51
CA TRP A 913 -11.46 4.61 -34.56
C TRP A 913 -10.72 3.76 -35.59
N ILE A 914 -10.19 2.60 -35.16
CA ILE A 914 -9.55 1.64 -36.06
C ILE A 914 -10.63 0.76 -36.71
N SER A 915 -10.66 0.70 -38.04
CA SER A 915 -11.53 -0.20 -38.77
C SER A 915 -11.06 -1.64 -38.64
N THR A 916 -12.02 -2.57 -38.66
CA THR A 916 -11.76 -4.01 -38.71
C THR A 916 -10.83 -4.36 -39.87
N ASP A 917 -10.99 -3.72 -41.03
CA ASP A 917 -10.14 -3.93 -42.21
C ASP A 917 -8.68 -3.53 -41.96
N ALA A 918 -8.42 -2.41 -41.26
CA ALA A 918 -7.06 -1.99 -40.95
C ALA A 918 -6.37 -2.97 -39.99
N ILE A 919 -7.11 -3.57 -39.04
CA ILE A 919 -6.60 -4.60 -38.13
C ILE A 919 -6.30 -5.89 -38.90
N LEU A 920 -7.18 -6.30 -39.81
CA LEU A 920 -7.03 -7.48 -40.66
C LEU A 920 -5.85 -7.34 -41.63
N GLU A 921 -5.74 -6.22 -42.33
CA GLU A 921 -4.62 -5.92 -43.21
C GLU A 921 -3.29 -5.91 -42.45
N ALA A 922 -3.25 -5.29 -41.26
CA ALA A 922 -2.07 -5.37 -40.41
C ALA A 922 -1.75 -6.83 -40.06
N HIS A 923 -2.74 -7.60 -39.62
CA HIS A 923 -2.54 -9.02 -39.28
C HIS A 923 -1.99 -9.84 -40.46
N GLU A 924 -2.57 -9.72 -41.66
CA GLU A 924 -2.14 -10.42 -42.88
C GLU A 924 -0.72 -10.01 -43.30
N ASN A 925 -0.40 -8.72 -43.19
CA ASN A 925 0.92 -8.19 -43.55
C ASN A 925 2.03 -8.59 -42.56
N PHE A 926 1.69 -8.92 -41.31
CA PHE A 926 2.68 -9.07 -40.23
C PHE A 926 2.97 -10.51 -39.77
N LYS A 927 2.40 -11.57 -40.36
CA LYS A 927 2.70 -13.04 -40.17
C LYS A 927 2.98 -13.57 -38.73
N GLU A 928 2.85 -12.75 -37.69
CA GLU A 928 3.16 -13.01 -36.28
C GLU A 928 2.13 -12.34 -35.37
N ALA A 929 2.06 -12.82 -34.13
CA ALA A 929 1.10 -12.43 -33.10
C ALA A 929 0.92 -10.90 -32.88
N LEU A 930 -0.31 -10.43 -33.06
CA LEU A 930 -0.79 -9.10 -32.66
C LEU A 930 -0.59 -8.84 -31.14
N PRO A 931 -0.61 -7.57 -30.67
CA PRO A 931 -0.61 -7.24 -29.25
C PRO A 931 -1.76 -7.93 -28.50
N GLU A 932 -1.57 -8.28 -27.22
CA GLU A 932 -2.53 -9.11 -26.45
C GLU A 932 -3.96 -8.54 -26.42
N LYS A 933 -4.13 -7.21 -26.36
CA LYS A 933 -5.43 -6.53 -26.46
C LYS A 933 -6.06 -6.60 -27.86
N LEU A 934 -5.26 -6.73 -28.93
CA LEU A 934 -5.72 -6.90 -30.32
C LEU A 934 -5.82 -8.37 -30.74
N LYS A 935 -5.16 -9.29 -30.03
CA LYS A 935 -5.32 -10.75 -30.22
C LYS A 935 -6.77 -11.17 -30.02
N GLY A 936 -7.46 -10.64 -29.00
CA GLY A 936 -8.88 -10.94 -28.78
C GLY A 936 -9.74 -10.61 -30.02
N LEU A 937 -9.48 -9.46 -30.66
CA LEU A 937 -10.17 -9.02 -31.87
C LEU A 937 -9.80 -9.84 -33.12
N ALA A 938 -8.52 -10.14 -33.32
CA ALA A 938 -8.07 -10.88 -34.50
C ALA A 938 -8.32 -12.39 -34.44
N THR A 939 -8.27 -13.00 -33.25
CA THR A 939 -8.64 -14.42 -33.07
C THR A 939 -10.13 -14.64 -33.41
N CYS A 940 -10.97 -13.63 -33.21
CA CYS A 940 -12.35 -13.65 -33.71
C CYS A 940 -12.40 -13.56 -35.23
N LEU A 941 -11.60 -12.70 -35.87
CA LEU A 941 -11.67 -12.43 -37.30
C LEU A 941 -10.97 -13.49 -38.20
N GLU A 942 -9.93 -14.17 -37.70
CA GLU A 942 -9.23 -15.27 -38.40
C GLU A 942 -10.16 -16.44 -38.77
N HIS A 943 -11.22 -16.65 -37.99
CA HIS A 943 -12.28 -17.59 -38.34
C HIS A 943 -13.29 -16.86 -39.23
N GLY A 944 -13.26 -17.09 -40.55
CA GLY A 944 -14.13 -16.48 -41.58
C GLY A 944 -15.66 -16.57 -41.39
N PHE A 945 -16.12 -16.96 -40.20
CA PHE A 945 -17.44 -16.77 -39.61
C PHE A 945 -17.90 -15.31 -39.64
N TRP A 946 -17.11 -14.35 -39.14
CA TRP A 946 -17.57 -12.95 -39.03
C TRP A 946 -17.68 -12.21 -40.37
N ARG A 947 -16.80 -12.51 -41.33
CA ARG A 947 -16.89 -11.98 -42.70
C ARG A 947 -18.22 -12.35 -43.37
N LYS A 948 -18.73 -13.54 -43.05
CA LYS A 948 -20.01 -14.05 -43.57
C LYS A 948 -21.23 -13.61 -42.75
N VAL A 949 -21.09 -13.36 -41.44
CA VAL A 949 -22.14 -12.72 -40.62
C VAL A 949 -22.43 -11.30 -41.13
N VAL A 950 -21.38 -10.52 -41.43
CA VAL A 950 -21.52 -9.16 -41.99
C VAL A 950 -22.15 -9.18 -43.40
N GLN A 951 -21.80 -10.15 -44.26
CA GLN A 951 -22.46 -10.34 -45.56
C GLN A 951 -23.93 -10.82 -45.43
N ALA A 952 -24.22 -11.75 -44.52
CA ALA A 952 -25.57 -12.28 -44.30
C ALA A 952 -26.54 -11.24 -43.72
N LEU A 953 -26.01 -10.23 -43.02
CA LEU A 953 -26.74 -9.05 -42.54
C LEU A 953 -27.14 -8.06 -43.67
N GLY A 954 -26.83 -8.36 -44.94
CA GLY A 954 -27.19 -7.50 -46.08
C GLY A 954 -26.45 -6.16 -46.10
N MET A 955 -25.32 -6.06 -45.39
CA MET A 955 -24.51 -4.85 -45.35
C MET A 955 -23.62 -4.76 -46.60
N GLU A 956 -24.22 -4.40 -47.74
CA GLU A 956 -23.46 -3.90 -48.89
C GLU A 956 -23.19 -2.40 -48.74
N THR A 957 -22.01 -1.99 -49.21
CA THR A 957 -21.38 -0.66 -49.12
C THR A 957 -22.13 0.48 -49.85
N GLY A 958 -23.44 0.39 -50.00
CA GLY A 958 -24.27 1.41 -50.65
C GLY A 958 -25.71 1.35 -50.16
N PHE A 959 -26.12 2.41 -49.46
CA PHE A 959 -27.52 2.81 -49.28
C PHE A 959 -28.48 1.93 -48.46
N VAL A 960 -28.02 1.38 -47.33
CA VAL A 960 -28.79 1.39 -46.07
C VAL A 960 -27.85 1.89 -44.96
N ARG A 961 -27.90 3.19 -44.65
CA ARG A 961 -27.03 3.84 -43.66
C ARG A 961 -27.31 3.32 -42.24
N LEU A 962 -26.63 2.28 -41.79
CA LEU A 962 -26.13 2.19 -40.42
C LEU A 962 -24.66 2.62 -40.52
N LYS A 963 -24.28 3.72 -39.86
CA LYS A 963 -22.91 4.25 -39.94
C LYS A 963 -21.96 3.20 -39.34
N ALA A 964 -20.74 3.13 -39.86
CA ALA A 964 -19.65 2.29 -39.35
C ALA A 964 -19.17 2.63 -37.90
N GLY A 965 -20.01 3.30 -37.10
CA GLY A 965 -19.88 3.49 -35.65
C GLY A 965 -21.07 2.97 -34.83
N ASP A 966 -22.01 2.26 -35.46
CA ASP A 966 -23.30 1.84 -34.85
C ASP A 966 -23.25 0.42 -34.22
N LEU A 967 -22.08 -0.22 -34.20
CA LEU A 967 -21.81 -1.47 -33.49
C LEU A 967 -20.78 -1.20 -32.39
N ARG A 968 -21.18 -1.33 -31.12
CA ARG A 968 -20.27 -1.26 -29.97
C ARG A 968 -20.07 -2.66 -29.39
N PHE A 969 -18.80 -3.05 -29.22
CA PHE A 969 -18.41 -4.28 -28.52
C PHE A 969 -18.07 -3.92 -27.08
N ASP A 970 -18.96 -4.25 -26.14
CA ASP A 970 -18.85 -3.81 -24.74
C ASP A 970 -18.03 -4.79 -23.86
N GLY A 971 -17.50 -5.90 -24.40
CA GLY A 971 -16.53 -6.74 -23.69
C GLY A 971 -16.42 -8.19 -24.16
N PHE A 972 -15.28 -8.82 -23.88
CA PHE A 972 -15.06 -10.28 -24.00
C PHE A 972 -14.91 -10.89 -22.61
N SER A 973 -15.76 -11.86 -22.27
CA SER A 973 -15.42 -12.88 -21.27
C SER A 973 -15.27 -14.22 -22.00
N SER A 974 -14.58 -15.19 -21.40
CA SER A 974 -14.39 -16.52 -22.02
C SER A 974 -15.68 -17.34 -22.20
N GLU A 975 -16.85 -16.81 -21.82
CA GLU A 975 -18.12 -17.54 -21.75
C GLU A 975 -19.32 -16.78 -22.36
N GLN A 976 -19.18 -15.49 -22.68
CA GLN A 976 -20.25 -14.67 -23.26
C GLN A 976 -19.73 -13.70 -24.33
N ILE A 977 -20.51 -13.53 -25.40
CA ILE A 977 -20.34 -12.51 -26.42
C ILE A 977 -21.51 -11.53 -26.28
N THR A 978 -21.24 -10.24 -26.13
CA THR A 978 -22.26 -9.20 -26.13
C THR A 978 -22.15 -8.36 -27.40
N LEU A 979 -23.23 -8.28 -28.17
CA LEU A 979 -23.36 -7.43 -29.36
C LEU A 979 -24.33 -6.29 -29.04
N THR A 980 -23.86 -5.04 -29.08
CA THR A 980 -24.72 -3.87 -28.93
C THR A 980 -24.93 -3.23 -30.31
N LEU A 981 -26.16 -3.30 -30.81
CA LEU A 981 -26.63 -2.63 -32.03
C LEU A 981 -27.20 -1.25 -31.66
N VAL A 982 -26.68 -0.18 -32.26
CA VAL A 982 -27.18 1.18 -32.06
C VAL A 982 -28.00 1.59 -33.28
N HIS A 983 -29.25 2.00 -33.06
CA HIS A 983 -30.19 2.41 -34.10
C HIS A 983 -30.08 3.90 -34.43
N LYS A 984 -30.61 4.31 -35.58
CA LYS A 984 -30.58 5.71 -36.07
C LYS A 984 -31.22 6.74 -35.12
N ASP A 985 -32.15 6.30 -34.28
CA ASP A 985 -32.86 7.12 -33.28
C ASP A 985 -32.09 7.21 -31.95
N GLY A 986 -30.88 6.64 -31.88
CA GLY A 986 -30.03 6.62 -30.68
C GLY A 986 -30.37 5.48 -29.71
N ASN A 987 -31.35 4.63 -30.02
CA ASN A 987 -31.67 3.47 -29.19
C ASN A 987 -30.65 2.34 -29.37
N THR A 988 -30.45 1.53 -28.33
CA THR A 988 -29.54 0.38 -28.37
C THR A 988 -30.29 -0.94 -28.16
N THR A 989 -30.03 -1.94 -28.99
CA THR A 989 -30.43 -3.34 -28.79
C THR A 989 -29.20 -4.15 -28.38
N ARG A 990 -29.28 -4.88 -27.28
CA ARG A 990 -28.19 -5.74 -26.81
C ARG A 990 -28.54 -7.19 -27.06
N ILE A 991 -27.61 -7.94 -27.63
CA ILE A 991 -27.72 -9.38 -27.86
C ILE A 991 -26.58 -10.04 -27.09
N TRP A 992 -26.93 -10.87 -26.11
CA TRP A 992 -26.00 -11.71 -25.39
C TRP A 992 -26.04 -13.13 -25.96
N ILE A 993 -24.87 -13.63 -26.36
CA ILE A 993 -24.68 -14.99 -26.85
C ILE A 993 -23.81 -15.69 -25.82
N ALA A 994 -24.41 -16.55 -25.01
CA ALA A 994 -23.70 -17.36 -24.02
C ALA A 994 -23.26 -18.68 -24.65
N LEU A 995 -21.94 -18.90 -24.67
CA LEU A 995 -21.36 -20.13 -25.20
C LEU A 995 -21.29 -21.15 -24.06
N LEU A 996 -22.18 -22.14 -24.06
CA LEU A 996 -22.16 -23.21 -23.07
C LEU A 996 -20.89 -24.07 -23.27
N LYS A 997 -19.95 -23.91 -22.34
CA LYS A 997 -18.59 -24.48 -22.30
C LYS A 997 -18.50 -25.94 -22.74
N GLN A 998 -17.57 -26.26 -23.63
CA GLN A 998 -16.43 -27.14 -23.29
C GLN A 998 -15.27 -27.04 -24.31
N ASP A 999 -14.12 -26.64 -23.78
CA ASP A 999 -12.76 -26.69 -24.33
C ASP A 999 -12.25 -25.48 -25.15
N ARG A 1000 -11.16 -24.88 -24.66
CA ARG A 1000 -10.59 -23.55 -25.01
C ARG A 1000 -10.02 -23.44 -26.44
N LYS A 1001 -10.14 -24.47 -27.29
CA LYS A 1001 -9.35 -24.56 -28.52
C LYS A 1001 -10.08 -24.71 -29.86
N VAL A 1002 -11.39 -24.95 -29.95
CA VAL A 1002 -12.05 -24.97 -31.28
C VAL A 1002 -13.56 -24.68 -31.19
N TRP A 1003 -14.05 -23.62 -31.86
CA TRP A 1003 -15.49 -23.34 -32.08
C TRP A 1003 -16.27 -24.51 -32.69
N LYS A 1004 -15.59 -25.44 -33.38
CA LYS A 1004 -16.18 -26.61 -34.04
C LYS A 1004 -16.76 -27.67 -33.09
N ARG A 1005 -16.58 -27.56 -31.77
CA ARG A 1005 -17.02 -28.56 -30.79
C ARG A 1005 -18.13 -28.09 -29.84
N THR A 1006 -18.57 -26.83 -29.95
CA THR A 1006 -19.67 -26.28 -29.15
C THR A 1006 -20.98 -26.98 -29.56
N LYS A 1007 -21.64 -27.64 -28.60
CA LYS A 1007 -22.83 -28.47 -28.84
C LYS A 1007 -24.18 -27.73 -28.68
N SER A 1008 -24.19 -26.59 -28.00
CA SER A 1008 -25.37 -25.74 -27.80
C SER A 1008 -24.94 -24.30 -27.47
N VAL A 1009 -25.78 -23.33 -27.78
CA VAL A 1009 -25.57 -21.90 -27.51
C VAL A 1009 -26.88 -21.28 -27.05
N ASP A 1010 -26.85 -20.56 -25.92
CA ASP A 1010 -28.02 -19.81 -25.46
C ASP A 1010 -27.91 -18.37 -25.94
N ILE A 1011 -28.96 -17.88 -26.61
CA ILE A 1011 -29.01 -16.51 -27.13
C ILE A 1011 -30.11 -15.75 -26.41
N TRP A 1012 -29.70 -14.70 -25.69
CA TRP A 1012 -30.56 -13.77 -24.98
C TRP A 1012 -30.49 -12.44 -25.69
N TYR A 1013 -31.61 -11.76 -25.89
CA TYR A 1013 -31.60 -10.41 -26.44
C TYR A 1013 -32.52 -9.50 -25.64
N GLU A 1014 -32.04 -8.29 -25.36
CA GLU A 1014 -32.84 -7.21 -24.83
C GLU A 1014 -33.14 -6.24 -25.98
N SER A 1015 -34.40 -6.24 -26.37
CA SER A 1015 -34.93 -5.41 -27.45
C SER A 1015 -36.04 -4.51 -26.92
N LYS A 1016 -36.04 -3.24 -27.33
CA LYS A 1016 -37.20 -2.36 -27.18
C LYS A 1016 -38.29 -2.75 -28.21
N PRO A 1017 -39.58 -2.41 -27.99
CA PRO A 1017 -40.73 -2.88 -28.79
C PRO A 1017 -40.64 -2.70 -30.32
N SER A 1018 -39.77 -1.82 -30.81
CA SER A 1018 -39.55 -1.55 -32.23
C SER A 1018 -38.67 -2.58 -32.97
N VAL A 1019 -37.96 -3.47 -32.27
CA VAL A 1019 -37.12 -4.52 -32.88
C VAL A 1019 -37.68 -5.89 -32.54
N THR A 1020 -38.45 -6.45 -33.46
CA THR A 1020 -39.06 -7.78 -33.29
C THR A 1020 -38.07 -8.92 -33.56
N PHE A 1021 -38.36 -10.12 -33.05
CA PHE A 1021 -37.60 -11.34 -33.29
C PHE A 1021 -37.35 -11.61 -34.80
N GLU A 1022 -38.31 -11.28 -35.67
CA GLU A 1022 -38.19 -11.46 -37.12
C GLU A 1022 -37.03 -10.64 -37.73
N HIS A 1023 -36.64 -9.51 -37.13
CA HIS A 1023 -35.46 -8.75 -37.57
C HIS A 1023 -34.14 -9.43 -37.19
N LEU A 1024 -34.13 -10.24 -36.12
CA LEU A 1024 -32.95 -10.94 -35.62
C LEU A 1024 -32.83 -12.37 -36.16
N LYS A 1025 -33.94 -12.95 -36.62
CA LYS A 1025 -34.05 -14.33 -37.09
C LYS A 1025 -33.00 -14.76 -38.12
N PRO A 1026 -32.67 -13.98 -39.18
CA PRO A 1026 -31.66 -14.40 -40.15
C PRO A 1026 -30.25 -14.52 -39.54
N VAL A 1027 -29.94 -13.68 -38.54
CA VAL A 1027 -28.66 -13.70 -37.81
C VAL A 1027 -28.58 -14.93 -36.94
N LEU A 1028 -29.66 -15.24 -36.23
CA LEU A 1028 -29.78 -16.40 -35.36
C LEU A 1028 -29.74 -17.70 -36.16
N GLU A 1029 -30.47 -17.78 -37.29
CA GLU A 1029 -30.48 -18.92 -38.22
C GLU A 1029 -29.10 -19.17 -38.85
N TYR A 1030 -28.35 -18.10 -39.15
CA TYR A 1030 -26.99 -18.24 -39.65
C TYR A 1030 -26.03 -18.76 -38.58
N ILE A 1031 -26.05 -18.20 -37.37
CA ILE A 1031 -25.25 -18.68 -36.22
C ILE A 1031 -25.58 -20.14 -35.95
N ALA A 1032 -26.87 -20.46 -35.93
CA ALA A 1032 -27.41 -21.81 -35.81
C ALA A 1032 -26.85 -22.76 -36.89
N SER A 1033 -26.84 -22.34 -38.16
CA SER A 1033 -26.34 -23.16 -39.29
C SER A 1033 -24.84 -23.53 -39.21
N LYS A 1034 -24.07 -22.88 -38.34
CA LYS A 1034 -22.63 -23.14 -38.13
C LYS A 1034 -22.35 -23.97 -36.87
N LEU A 1035 -23.36 -24.20 -36.05
CA LEU A 1035 -23.31 -25.07 -34.89
C LEU A 1035 -23.83 -26.46 -35.32
N GLN A 1036 -23.09 -27.53 -34.97
CA GLN A 1036 -23.43 -28.89 -35.44
C GLN A 1036 -24.80 -29.39 -34.95
N LYS A 1037 -25.30 -28.82 -33.84
CA LYS A 1037 -26.68 -28.89 -33.35
C LYS A 1037 -26.97 -27.57 -32.61
N VAL A 1038 -28.20 -27.10 -32.75
CA VAL A 1038 -28.72 -25.85 -32.17
C VAL A 1038 -29.79 -26.22 -31.17
#